data_AF-A0A1M7Y3X9-F1
#
_entry.id   AF-A0A1M7Y3X9-F1
#
_cell.length_a   1.000
_cell.length_b   1.000
_cell.length_c   1.000
_cell.angle_alpha   90.00
_cell.angle_beta   90.00
_cell.angle_gamma   90.00
#
_symmetry.space_group_name_H-M   'P 1'
#
loop_
_entity.id
_entity.type
_entity.pdbx_description
1 polymer ?
#
loop_
_entity_poly.entity_id
_entity_poly.type
_entity_poly.pdbx_seq_one_letter_code
_entity_poly.pdbx_strand_id
1 'polypeptide(L)'
;MRLTLKESQNMVMEEQPVQPDVNSSAVTLTVSYCAICRTDAKMWREGHRDLALPRVLGHEFVGRDIATGQLFVSWPGMVCNSCRYCLTDRENLCESMRIIGFHADGGFSRQVCVPRDSLIMADETVDEMLLTFAEPIACVLNCMEQLKPQKDERLIIYGGGVVGMLAALAAKHVGCMVTVIERSAEKIARLSSFCDLNQIEIVKDTTAADFDLAINCCDSHIAFSQAITKLRKAGKLGFFSGLKKREDIESGLLNLIHYKELEMYGSYGPRRAHMAQAVKRIADWRDTLPLLVEKVIDPTEAEIAFAHILSGNALKYIIDFRGYMNEQSFLAPEIKFNSDAHQTAPSLSYYIEELIAEVNPVDRRIEPAARYKIDLKTKPLGALGRVEELAVQLSVIQQSLMPQVDSKHLFVFAGDHGVVDEGVSAFPAKVTVQMVENFLAGGAAINVFCRQYGIGLNVVDMGVNTTFTSHPLLIDKKVAPGTANFTVQPAMTQEQALAAIENGARAFLEKQAVSPCQIVGMGEMGIGNTSSAAAIICAVSGLSSSQVVGRGTGVDDEGLKRKREVIDRALRLHRPSPDNGLELLTKLGGYELAGIAGAVIAAASKGCCVVLDGIISTAAGLIAYLICPAVQGYLVAGHRSVEQGQQAALKHMGLTAIIDLDFRLGEGTGAAITMNLVDLACRTMREMASFEEAGVDSGNI
;
A
#
# COMPACT_ATOMS: atom_id res chain seq x y z
N MET A 1 21.83 15.80 -7.18
CA MET A 1 20.89 14.91 -6.46
C MET A 1 19.54 14.89 -7.16
N ARG A 2 19.00 13.68 -7.40
CA ARG A 2 17.67 13.41 -7.93
C ARG A 2 17.08 12.14 -7.31
N LEU A 3 15.77 12.05 -7.20
CA LEU A 3 15.04 10.85 -6.80
C LEU A 3 14.56 10.12 -8.05
N THR A 4 15.11 8.94 -8.29
CA THR A 4 14.81 8.13 -9.47
C THR A 4 13.99 6.92 -9.07
N LEU A 5 12.79 6.78 -9.64
CA LEU A 5 12.04 5.53 -9.57
C LEU A 5 12.78 4.50 -10.43
N LYS A 6 13.39 3.49 -9.80
CA LYS A 6 14.14 2.42 -10.48
C LYS A 6 13.23 1.27 -10.88
N GLU A 7 12.34 0.91 -9.98
CA GLU A 7 11.32 -0.12 -10.10
C GLU A 7 10.14 0.27 -9.20
N SER A 8 9.05 -0.49 -9.26
CA SER A 8 7.86 -0.22 -8.43
C SER A 8 8.24 -0.17 -6.95
N GLN A 9 7.81 0.89 -6.27
CA GLN A 9 8.04 1.16 -4.85
C GLN A 9 9.52 1.31 -4.45
N ASN A 10 10.38 1.68 -5.39
CA ASN A 10 11.82 1.86 -5.14
C ASN A 10 12.31 3.19 -5.72
N MET A 11 12.27 4.24 -4.90
CA MET A 11 12.91 5.51 -5.18
C MET A 11 14.36 5.49 -4.68
N VAL A 12 15.29 5.60 -5.62
CA VAL A 12 16.71 5.71 -5.30
C VAL A 12 17.16 7.15 -5.44
N MET A 13 17.78 7.67 -4.38
CA MET A 13 18.45 8.96 -4.44
C MET A 13 19.80 8.81 -5.13
N GLU A 14 20.04 9.62 -6.16
CA GLU A 14 21.24 9.57 -6.98
C GLU A 14 21.91 10.94 -7.12
N GLU A 15 23.23 10.94 -7.07
CA GLU A 15 24.05 12.08 -7.47
C GLU A 15 24.51 11.88 -8.92
N GLN A 16 23.66 12.27 -9.85
CA GLN A 16 24.05 12.40 -11.26
C GLN A 16 23.86 13.83 -11.73
N PRO A 17 24.86 14.42 -12.42
CA PRO A 17 24.69 15.72 -13.05
C PRO A 17 23.67 15.60 -14.19
N VAL A 18 22.75 16.56 -14.26
CA VAL A 18 21.87 16.69 -15.42
C VAL A 18 22.73 17.13 -16.59
N GLN A 19 22.85 16.30 -17.61
CA GLN A 19 23.56 16.70 -18.82
C GLN A 19 22.68 17.68 -19.61
N PRO A 20 23.13 18.92 -19.83
CA PRO A 20 22.38 19.85 -20.66
C PRO A 20 22.37 19.33 -22.09
N ASP A 21 21.19 19.20 -22.70
CA ASP A 21 21.08 18.83 -24.10
C ASP A 21 21.41 20.06 -24.97
N VAL A 22 22.68 20.16 -25.34
CA VAL A 22 23.30 21.28 -26.07
C VAL A 22 22.70 21.49 -27.47
N ASN A 23 21.92 20.53 -27.98
CA ASN A 23 21.32 20.57 -29.32
C ASN A 23 19.81 20.84 -29.33
N SER A 24 19.19 21.09 -28.17
CA SER A 24 17.76 21.29 -28.03
C SER A 24 17.41 22.70 -27.52
N SER A 25 16.18 23.17 -27.76
CA SER A 25 15.63 24.39 -27.16
C SER A 25 15.26 24.21 -25.67
N ALA A 26 15.91 23.27 -24.97
CA ALA A 26 15.65 22.97 -23.58
C ALA A 26 16.32 24.00 -22.67
N VAL A 27 15.71 24.17 -21.49
CA VAL A 27 16.16 25.07 -20.43
C VAL A 27 16.41 24.22 -19.20
N THR A 28 17.55 24.42 -18.55
CA THR A 28 17.88 23.75 -17.29
C THR A 28 17.47 24.65 -16.13
N LEU A 29 16.56 24.15 -15.30
CA LEU A 29 16.14 24.82 -14.08
C LEU A 29 16.84 24.19 -12.87
N THR A 30 17.15 25.02 -11.89
CA THR A 30 17.33 24.60 -10.51
C THR A 30 15.97 24.56 -9.82
N VAL A 31 15.53 23.38 -9.40
CA VAL A 31 14.22 23.18 -8.79
C VAL A 31 14.25 23.61 -7.33
N SER A 32 13.33 24.48 -6.93
CA SER A 32 13.16 24.88 -5.53
C SER A 32 12.24 23.91 -4.79
N TYR A 33 11.07 23.65 -5.38
CA TYR A 33 10.05 22.76 -4.81
C TYR A 33 9.40 21.92 -5.88
N CYS A 34 9.00 20.69 -5.51
CA CYS A 34 8.11 19.87 -6.30
C CYS A 34 7.02 19.29 -5.40
N ALA A 35 5.76 19.57 -5.74
CA ALA A 35 4.64 18.91 -5.08
C ALA A 35 4.50 17.46 -5.55
N ILE A 36 3.93 16.63 -4.68
CA ILE A 36 3.61 15.25 -4.98
C ILE A 36 2.14 15.15 -5.39
N CYS A 37 1.89 14.72 -6.62
CA CYS A 37 0.56 14.42 -7.11
C CYS A 37 0.17 12.98 -6.75
N ARG A 38 -1.14 12.72 -6.62
CA ARG A 38 -1.66 11.35 -6.46
C ARG A 38 -1.25 10.46 -7.63
N THR A 39 -1.02 11.02 -8.83
CA THR A 39 -0.52 10.28 -9.98
C THR A 39 0.93 9.85 -9.82
N ASP A 40 1.79 10.66 -9.18
CA ASP A 40 3.17 10.25 -8.87
C ASP A 40 3.17 9.07 -7.90
N ALA A 41 2.33 9.13 -6.86
CA ALA A 41 2.19 8.02 -5.92
C ALA A 41 1.62 6.74 -6.57
N LYS A 42 0.66 6.89 -7.50
CA LYS A 42 0.15 5.75 -8.29
C LYS A 42 1.23 5.16 -9.20
N MET A 43 2.02 6.00 -9.88
CA MET A 43 3.16 5.58 -10.70
C MET A 43 4.20 4.82 -9.87
N TRP A 44 4.52 5.32 -8.68
CA TRP A 44 5.41 4.66 -7.73
C TRP A 44 4.89 3.29 -7.30
N ARG A 45 3.58 3.12 -7.03
CA ARG A 45 3.02 1.85 -6.52
C ARG A 45 2.63 0.83 -7.60
N GLU A 46 1.99 1.29 -8.66
CA GLU A 46 1.26 0.46 -9.63
C GLU A 46 1.85 0.56 -11.05
N GLY A 47 2.81 1.48 -11.27
CA GLY A 47 3.27 1.85 -12.59
C GLY A 47 2.23 2.65 -13.39
N HIS A 48 2.54 2.91 -14.65
CA HIS A 48 1.64 3.57 -15.60
C HIS A 48 1.98 3.14 -17.02
N ARG A 49 0.99 3.07 -17.92
CA ARG A 49 1.19 2.59 -19.30
C ARG A 49 2.24 3.41 -20.07
N ASP A 50 2.33 4.70 -19.75
CA ASP A 50 3.21 5.67 -20.39
C ASP A 50 4.52 5.91 -19.62
N LEU A 51 4.75 5.17 -18.52
CA LEU A 51 5.93 5.28 -17.68
C LEU A 51 6.97 4.23 -18.08
N ALA A 52 8.16 4.71 -18.47
CA ALA A 52 9.33 3.87 -18.71
C ALA A 52 10.38 4.14 -17.63
N LEU A 53 10.84 3.08 -16.96
CA LEU A 53 11.84 3.13 -15.90
C LEU A 53 13.27 2.91 -16.44
N PRO A 54 14.30 3.48 -15.80
CA PRO A 54 14.22 4.36 -14.63
C PRO A 54 13.69 5.76 -14.98
N ARG A 55 13.01 6.41 -14.03
CA ARG A 55 12.40 7.73 -14.24
C ARG A 55 12.49 8.62 -13.02
N VAL A 56 12.88 9.88 -13.19
CA VAL A 56 12.63 10.93 -12.20
C VAL A 56 11.18 11.40 -12.36
N LEU A 57 10.36 11.22 -11.33
CA LEU A 57 8.96 11.65 -11.34
C LEU A 57 8.83 13.15 -11.01
N GLY A 58 7.60 13.63 -10.81
CA GLY A 58 7.32 15.00 -10.38
C GLY A 58 7.00 15.92 -11.55
N HIS A 59 5.74 16.32 -11.65
CA HIS A 59 5.24 17.18 -12.74
C HIS A 59 4.71 18.53 -12.22
N GLU A 60 4.71 18.73 -10.91
CA GLU A 60 4.19 19.92 -10.22
C GLU A 60 5.34 20.68 -9.54
N PHE A 61 6.27 21.22 -10.32
CA PHE A 61 7.47 21.87 -9.79
C PHE A 61 7.64 23.33 -10.23
N VAL A 62 8.42 24.04 -9.41
CA VAL A 62 8.88 25.41 -9.62
C VAL A 62 10.41 25.42 -9.57
N GLY A 63 11.03 26.24 -10.41
CA GLY A 63 12.48 26.36 -10.43
C GLY A 63 12.97 27.62 -11.12
N ARG A 64 14.24 27.94 -10.91
CA ARG A 64 14.92 29.08 -11.49
C ARG A 64 15.83 28.65 -12.62
N ASP A 65 15.75 29.33 -13.76
CA ASP A 65 16.66 29.10 -14.88
C ASP A 65 18.09 29.37 -14.42
N ILE A 66 18.99 28.38 -14.61
CA ILE A 66 20.39 28.49 -14.21
C ILE A 66 21.10 29.64 -14.94
N ALA A 67 20.71 29.93 -16.19
CA ALA A 67 21.36 30.94 -17.00
C ALA A 67 20.89 32.37 -16.65
N THR A 68 19.60 32.55 -16.33
CA THR A 68 18.99 33.88 -16.20
C THR A 68 18.52 34.21 -14.78
N GLY A 69 18.38 33.22 -13.89
CA GLY A 69 17.81 33.36 -12.55
C GLY A 69 16.27 33.50 -12.52
N GLN A 70 15.63 33.58 -13.70
CA GLN A 70 14.19 33.77 -13.82
C GLN A 70 13.41 32.58 -13.25
N LEU A 71 12.34 32.89 -12.53
CA LEU A 71 11.47 31.90 -11.90
C LEU A 71 10.40 31.38 -12.85
N PHE A 72 10.26 30.06 -12.93
CA PHE A 72 9.28 29.38 -13.78
C PHE A 72 8.53 28.29 -13.01
N VAL A 73 7.26 28.10 -13.35
CA VAL A 73 6.50 26.88 -13.04
C VAL A 73 6.43 25.99 -14.27
N SER A 74 6.39 24.69 -14.04
CA SER A 74 6.26 23.69 -15.10
C SER A 74 4.81 23.55 -15.57
N TRP A 75 4.57 23.74 -16.86
CA TRP A 75 3.45 23.12 -17.54
C TRP A 75 3.90 21.73 -18.02
N PRO A 76 3.30 20.63 -17.55
CA PRO A 76 3.88 19.31 -17.72
C PRO A 76 3.80 18.76 -19.15
N GLY A 77 3.09 19.44 -20.05
CA GLY A 77 2.91 19.02 -21.44
C GLY A 77 4.12 19.28 -22.33
N MET A 78 4.42 18.29 -23.18
CA MET A 78 5.35 18.38 -24.31
C MET A 78 4.58 17.98 -25.57
N VAL A 79 4.41 18.94 -26.48
CA VAL A 79 3.45 18.83 -27.60
C VAL A 79 4.13 19.04 -28.95
N CYS A 80 3.48 18.58 -30.03
CA CYS A 80 4.03 18.66 -31.38
C CYS A 80 3.89 20.04 -32.05
N ASN A 81 3.10 20.95 -31.49
CA ASN A 81 2.77 22.29 -32.01
C ASN A 81 2.21 22.34 -33.46
N SER A 82 1.85 21.20 -34.06
CA SER A 82 1.45 21.11 -35.48
C SER A 82 0.15 20.34 -35.73
N CYS A 83 -0.30 19.51 -34.80
CA CYS A 83 -1.58 18.81 -34.93
C CYS A 83 -2.77 19.77 -34.76
N ARG A 84 -3.95 19.37 -35.23
CA ARG A 84 -5.18 20.17 -35.17
C ARG A 84 -5.49 20.73 -33.78
N TYR A 85 -5.18 19.99 -32.72
CA TYR A 85 -5.48 20.43 -31.34
C TYR A 85 -4.52 21.53 -30.88
N CYS A 86 -3.22 21.38 -31.17
CA CYS A 86 -2.23 22.41 -30.89
C CYS A 86 -2.50 23.71 -31.64
N LEU A 87 -2.99 23.62 -32.89
CA LEU A 87 -3.32 24.78 -33.71
C LEU A 87 -4.63 25.49 -33.29
N THR A 88 -5.41 24.91 -32.37
CA THR A 88 -6.69 25.45 -31.91
C THR A 88 -6.73 25.71 -30.40
N ASP A 89 -5.58 25.93 -29.78
CA ASP A 89 -5.43 26.18 -28.34
C ASP A 89 -6.08 25.07 -27.48
N ARG A 90 -5.89 23.81 -27.90
CA ARG A 90 -6.25 22.59 -27.15
C ARG A 90 -5.07 21.65 -27.06
N GLU A 91 -3.89 22.21 -26.84
CA GLU A 91 -2.63 21.47 -26.81
C GLU A 91 -2.59 20.36 -25.75
N ASN A 92 -3.45 20.41 -24.72
CA ASN A 92 -3.65 19.32 -23.76
C ASN A 92 -4.20 18.02 -24.40
N LEU A 93 -4.74 18.10 -25.62
CA LEU A 93 -5.25 16.96 -26.41
C LEU A 93 -4.32 16.63 -27.60
N CYS A 94 -3.06 17.06 -27.55
CA CYS A 94 -2.09 16.80 -28.61
C CYS A 94 -1.99 15.30 -28.96
N GLU A 95 -1.96 14.97 -30.26
CA GLU A 95 -1.86 13.58 -30.73
C GLU A 95 -0.51 12.93 -30.39
N SER A 96 0.55 13.74 -30.26
CA SER A 96 1.88 13.31 -29.80
C SER A 96 2.19 13.80 -28.38
N MET A 97 1.16 13.92 -27.53
CA MET A 97 1.33 14.41 -26.16
C MET A 97 2.33 13.54 -25.39
N ARG A 98 3.35 14.19 -24.83
CA ARG A 98 4.25 13.62 -23.82
C ARG A 98 4.15 14.47 -22.56
N ILE A 99 4.51 13.87 -21.42
CA ILE A 99 4.33 14.45 -20.09
C ILE A 99 5.64 14.37 -19.31
N ILE A 100 6.09 15.49 -18.76
CA ILE A 100 7.25 15.59 -17.86
C ILE A 100 6.96 14.81 -16.57
N GLY A 101 7.92 14.04 -16.07
CA GLY A 101 7.75 13.10 -14.97
C GLY A 101 7.19 11.73 -15.37
N PHE A 102 6.75 11.56 -16.63
CA PHE A 102 6.19 10.31 -17.16
C PHE A 102 7.09 9.78 -18.28
N HIS A 103 7.19 10.58 -19.35
CA HIS A 103 7.90 10.27 -20.59
C HIS A 103 9.31 10.88 -20.63
N ALA A 104 9.60 11.81 -19.72
CA ALA A 104 10.86 12.50 -19.53
C ALA A 104 11.03 12.78 -18.03
N ASP A 105 12.26 13.03 -17.59
CA ASP A 105 12.56 13.29 -16.18
C ASP A 105 11.88 14.57 -15.67
N GLY A 106 11.36 14.48 -14.45
CA GLY A 106 10.59 15.53 -13.79
C GLY A 106 11.31 16.24 -12.65
N GLY A 107 10.52 16.92 -11.84
CA GLY A 107 10.94 17.82 -10.77
C GLY A 107 11.33 17.17 -9.45
N PHE A 108 11.31 15.83 -9.30
CA PHE A 108 11.90 15.17 -8.14
C PHE A 108 13.44 15.15 -8.22
N SER A 109 14.03 16.29 -8.56
CA SER A 109 15.45 16.48 -8.82
C SER A 109 15.81 17.94 -8.54
N ARG A 110 17.05 18.18 -8.08
CA ARG A 110 17.57 19.55 -7.89
C ARG A 110 17.72 20.31 -9.20
N GLN A 111 17.94 19.59 -10.30
CA GLN A 111 18.03 20.18 -11.63
C GLN A 111 17.14 19.40 -12.59
N VAL A 112 16.50 20.09 -13.51
CA VAL A 112 15.68 19.43 -14.54
C VAL A 112 15.86 20.17 -15.86
N CYS A 113 15.95 19.41 -16.95
CA CYS A 113 16.04 19.96 -18.30
C CYS A 113 14.69 19.76 -19.00
N VAL A 114 14.03 20.87 -19.36
CA VAL A 114 12.69 20.82 -19.96
C VAL A 114 12.58 21.76 -21.17
N PRO A 115 11.67 21.49 -22.12
CA PRO A 115 11.46 22.40 -23.25
C PRO A 115 11.03 23.79 -22.78
N ARG A 116 11.51 24.85 -23.45
CA ARG A 116 11.10 26.23 -23.15
C ARG A 116 9.58 26.44 -23.20
N ASP A 117 8.89 25.76 -24.12
CA ASP A 117 7.43 25.83 -24.26
C ASP A 117 6.66 25.22 -23.07
N SER A 118 7.34 24.46 -22.21
CA SER A 118 6.81 23.89 -20.98
C SER A 118 7.00 24.81 -19.77
N LEU A 119 7.61 25.99 -19.96
CA LEU A 119 7.87 26.94 -18.88
C LEU A 119 6.87 28.10 -18.90
N ILE A 120 6.25 28.34 -17.74
CA ILE A 120 5.38 29.49 -17.52
C ILE A 120 6.06 30.40 -16.52
N MET A 121 6.27 31.65 -16.91
CA MET A 121 6.92 32.65 -16.05
C MET A 121 6.07 32.88 -14.80
N ALA A 122 6.72 32.85 -13.64
CA ALA A 122 6.08 33.04 -12.36
C ALA A 122 6.26 34.46 -11.82
N ASP A 123 5.36 34.88 -10.94
CA ASP A 123 5.49 36.12 -10.17
C ASP A 123 6.43 35.88 -8.98
N GLU A 124 7.54 36.63 -8.92
CA GLU A 124 8.53 36.51 -7.85
C GLU A 124 8.05 37.04 -6.49
N THR A 125 6.90 37.73 -6.45
CA THR A 125 6.29 38.21 -5.21
C THR A 125 5.49 37.14 -4.47
N VAL A 126 5.22 36.01 -5.13
CA VAL A 126 4.51 34.87 -4.56
C VAL A 126 5.52 33.86 -3.99
N ASP A 127 5.20 33.27 -2.84
CA ASP A 127 6.00 32.19 -2.26
C ASP A 127 6.16 31.04 -3.27
N GLU A 128 7.42 30.68 -3.56
CA GLU A 128 7.76 29.62 -4.51
C GLU A 128 7.08 28.29 -4.14
N MET A 129 6.91 27.98 -2.85
CA MET A 129 6.23 26.77 -2.41
C MET A 129 4.78 26.72 -2.91
N LEU A 130 4.06 27.84 -2.87
CA LEU A 130 2.68 27.94 -3.32
C LEU A 130 2.55 27.84 -4.84
N LEU A 131 3.59 28.21 -5.60
CA LEU A 131 3.60 28.08 -7.06
C LEU A 131 3.51 26.62 -7.53
N THR A 132 3.80 25.63 -6.68
CA THR A 132 3.56 24.21 -6.98
C THR A 132 2.07 23.85 -7.13
N PHE A 133 1.14 24.74 -6.74
CA PHE A 133 -0.29 24.59 -7.01
C PHE A 133 -0.71 25.01 -8.42
N ALA A 134 0.20 25.55 -9.25
CA ALA A 134 -0.16 26.07 -10.58
C ALA A 134 -0.78 25.00 -11.49
N GLU A 135 -0.20 23.81 -11.54
CA GLU A 135 -0.73 22.69 -12.33
C GLU A 135 -2.12 22.24 -11.88
N PRO A 136 -2.35 21.90 -10.59
CA PRO A 136 -3.68 21.43 -10.17
C PRO A 136 -4.74 22.53 -10.25
N ILE A 137 -4.40 23.81 -10.04
CA ILE A 137 -5.31 24.93 -10.28
C ILE A 137 -5.63 25.04 -11.78
N ALA A 138 -4.64 24.90 -12.67
CA ALA A 138 -4.88 24.95 -14.11
C ALA A 138 -5.78 23.81 -14.58
N CYS A 139 -5.65 22.61 -14.01
CA CYS A 139 -6.58 21.50 -14.24
C CYS A 139 -8.01 21.86 -13.84
N VAL A 140 -8.20 22.50 -12.68
CA VAL A 140 -9.50 23.02 -12.23
C VAL A 140 -10.05 24.06 -13.19
N LEU A 141 -9.24 25.02 -13.63
CA LEU A 141 -9.67 26.06 -14.58
C LEU A 141 -10.12 25.46 -15.92
N ASN A 142 -9.45 24.41 -16.41
CA ASN A 142 -9.91 23.67 -17.60
C ASN A 142 -11.33 23.10 -17.40
N CYS A 143 -11.62 22.53 -16.23
CA CYS A 143 -12.97 22.02 -15.92
C CYS A 143 -14.00 23.16 -15.84
N MET A 144 -13.64 24.27 -15.18
CA MET A 144 -14.52 25.44 -15.05
C MET A 144 -14.83 26.11 -16.39
N GLU A 145 -13.89 26.12 -17.33
CA GLU A 145 -14.11 26.62 -18.69
C GLU A 145 -15.21 25.82 -19.42
N GLN A 146 -15.28 24.50 -19.20
CA GLN A 146 -16.31 23.65 -19.79
C GLN A 146 -17.66 23.83 -19.11
N LEU A 147 -17.68 23.85 -17.77
CA LEU A 147 -18.92 23.95 -16.99
C LEU A 147 -19.56 25.33 -17.07
N LYS A 148 -18.73 26.38 -17.15
CA LYS A 148 -19.14 27.81 -17.15
C LYS A 148 -20.05 28.15 -15.97
N PRO A 149 -19.61 27.90 -14.73
CA PRO A 149 -20.42 28.19 -13.55
C PRO A 149 -20.87 29.66 -13.53
N GLN A 150 -22.06 29.90 -13.02
CA GLN A 150 -22.63 31.23 -12.82
C GLN A 150 -22.81 31.52 -11.33
N LYS A 151 -22.90 32.81 -11.02
CA LYS A 151 -23.21 33.28 -9.67
C LYS A 151 -24.54 32.66 -9.20
N ASP A 152 -24.59 32.30 -7.92
CA ASP A 152 -25.75 31.73 -7.24
C ASP A 152 -26.18 30.33 -7.73
N GLU A 153 -25.44 29.70 -8.66
CA GLU A 153 -25.65 28.28 -8.99
C GLU A 153 -25.20 27.37 -7.84
N ARG A 154 -25.96 26.29 -7.62
CA ARG A 154 -25.66 25.25 -6.63
C ARG A 154 -24.74 24.21 -7.25
N LEU A 155 -23.53 24.11 -6.74
CA LEU A 155 -22.52 23.15 -7.16
C LEU A 155 -22.28 22.10 -6.07
N ILE A 156 -22.39 20.82 -6.43
CA ILE A 156 -21.96 19.71 -5.59
C ILE A 156 -20.65 19.11 -6.08
N ILE A 157 -19.67 18.94 -5.18
CA ILE A 157 -18.36 18.36 -5.51
C ILE A 157 -18.17 17.08 -4.72
N TYR A 158 -17.84 15.99 -5.39
CA TYR A 158 -17.53 14.72 -4.73
C TYR A 158 -16.02 14.53 -4.58
N GLY A 159 -15.56 14.44 -3.33
CA GLY A 159 -14.16 14.23 -2.95
C GLY A 159 -13.51 15.49 -2.37
N GLY A 160 -13.22 15.48 -1.07
CA GLY A 160 -12.54 16.53 -0.32
C GLY A 160 -11.01 16.46 -0.39
N GLY A 161 -10.45 16.10 -1.55
CA GLY A 161 -9.01 16.17 -1.79
C GLY A 161 -8.56 17.58 -2.21
N VAL A 162 -7.26 17.76 -2.41
CA VAL A 162 -6.67 19.05 -2.86
C VAL A 162 -7.41 19.60 -4.09
N VAL A 163 -7.59 18.79 -5.13
CA VAL A 163 -8.33 19.20 -6.34
C VAL A 163 -9.78 19.57 -6.05
N GLY A 164 -10.48 18.82 -5.19
CA GLY A 164 -11.87 19.13 -4.82
C GLY A 164 -11.99 20.46 -4.09
N MET A 165 -11.05 20.76 -3.20
CA MET A 165 -10.96 22.04 -2.50
C MET A 165 -10.60 23.20 -3.43
N LEU A 166 -9.69 22.99 -4.39
CA LEU A 166 -9.38 23.99 -5.41
C LEU A 166 -10.57 24.26 -6.35
N ALA A 167 -11.32 23.22 -6.72
CA ALA A 167 -12.56 23.37 -7.49
C ALA A 167 -13.64 24.14 -6.70
N ALA A 168 -13.77 23.85 -5.40
CA ALA A 168 -14.67 24.58 -4.53
C ALA A 168 -14.29 26.05 -4.43
N LEU A 169 -12.99 26.34 -4.24
CA LEU A 169 -12.47 27.70 -4.17
C LEU A 169 -12.68 28.49 -5.47
N ALA A 170 -12.40 27.86 -6.62
CA ALA A 170 -12.63 28.47 -7.93
C ALA A 170 -14.11 28.78 -8.17
N ALA A 171 -15.03 27.88 -7.78
CA ALA A 171 -16.46 28.10 -7.89
C ALA A 171 -16.98 29.17 -6.91
N LYS A 172 -16.46 29.23 -5.67
CA LYS A 172 -16.77 30.32 -4.72
C LYS A 172 -16.33 31.67 -5.25
N HIS A 173 -15.19 31.75 -5.95
CA HIS A 173 -14.73 33.00 -6.57
C HIS A 173 -15.67 33.49 -7.69
N VAL A 174 -16.38 32.58 -8.37
CA VAL A 174 -17.44 32.90 -9.34
C VAL A 174 -18.75 33.29 -8.64
N GLY A 175 -18.92 32.93 -7.38
CA GLY A 175 -20.09 33.21 -6.56
C GLY A 175 -21.10 32.06 -6.48
N CYS A 176 -20.68 30.81 -6.74
CA CYS A 176 -21.56 29.65 -6.58
C CYS A 176 -21.80 29.31 -5.10
N MET A 177 -22.91 28.60 -4.84
CA MET A 177 -23.16 27.92 -3.57
C MET A 177 -22.56 26.51 -3.64
N VAL A 178 -21.50 26.26 -2.88
CA VAL A 178 -20.71 25.02 -3.00
C VAL A 178 -20.92 24.11 -1.81
N THR A 179 -21.31 22.86 -2.09
CA THR A 179 -21.34 21.75 -1.13
C THR A 179 -20.32 20.70 -1.56
N VAL A 180 -19.39 20.35 -0.68
CA VAL A 180 -18.41 19.27 -0.91
C VAL A 180 -18.79 18.05 -0.09
N ILE A 181 -18.78 16.89 -0.74
CA ILE A 181 -19.01 15.58 -0.14
C ILE A 181 -17.67 14.90 0.13
N GLU A 182 -17.32 14.72 1.40
CA GLU A 182 -16.11 14.02 1.84
C GLU A 182 -16.46 12.95 2.88
N ARG A 183 -16.11 11.69 2.60
CA ARG A 183 -16.50 10.55 3.45
C ARG A 183 -15.75 10.50 4.78
N SER A 184 -14.53 11.03 4.83
CA SER A 184 -13.64 10.96 5.99
C SER A 184 -13.94 12.09 6.97
N ALA A 185 -14.51 11.74 8.13
CA ALA A 185 -14.80 12.71 9.20
C ALA A 185 -13.52 13.42 9.69
N GLU A 186 -12.40 12.70 9.73
CA GLU A 186 -11.09 13.27 10.05
C GLU A 186 -10.69 14.34 9.02
N LYS A 187 -10.85 14.05 7.72
CA LYS A 187 -10.51 14.99 6.66
C LYS A 187 -11.42 16.21 6.65
N ILE A 188 -12.72 16.03 6.93
CA ILE A 188 -13.66 17.14 7.14
C ILE A 188 -13.15 18.04 8.25
N ALA A 189 -12.81 17.49 9.42
CA ALA A 189 -12.34 18.26 10.56
C ALA A 189 -11.05 19.03 10.24
N ARG A 190 -10.13 18.42 9.50
CA ARG A 190 -8.87 19.06 9.09
C ARG A 190 -9.05 20.18 8.06
N LEU A 191 -10.11 20.10 7.25
CA LEU A 191 -10.45 21.10 6.24
C LEU A 191 -11.34 22.22 6.79
N SER A 192 -11.73 22.20 8.07
CA SER A 192 -12.68 23.17 8.62
C SER A 192 -12.18 24.61 8.47
N SER A 193 -10.91 24.89 8.81
CA SER A 193 -10.35 26.24 8.68
C SER A 193 -10.33 26.74 7.23
N PHE A 194 -10.04 25.85 6.26
CA PHE A 194 -10.13 26.18 4.84
C PHE A 194 -11.57 26.49 4.43
N CYS A 195 -12.51 25.65 4.86
CA CYS A 195 -13.91 25.78 4.49
C CYS A 195 -14.57 27.02 5.12
N ASP A 196 -14.29 27.29 6.38
CA ASP A 196 -14.81 28.45 7.12
C ASP A 196 -14.31 29.77 6.49
N LEU A 197 -13.01 29.85 6.18
CA LEU A 197 -12.41 31.03 5.54
C LEU A 197 -13.05 31.33 4.18
N ASN A 198 -13.43 30.30 3.45
CA ASN A 198 -13.93 30.40 2.07
C ASN A 198 -15.44 30.21 1.95
N GLN A 199 -16.17 30.08 3.06
CA GLN A 199 -17.61 29.83 3.11
C GLN A 199 -18.04 28.64 2.24
N ILE A 200 -17.31 27.53 2.34
CA ILE A 200 -17.59 26.27 1.64
C ILE A 200 -18.28 25.34 2.63
N GLU A 201 -19.42 24.77 2.23
CA GLU A 201 -20.03 23.70 3.01
C GLU A 201 -19.32 22.39 2.70
N ILE A 202 -18.86 21.69 3.73
CA ILE A 202 -18.30 20.34 3.61
C ILE A 202 -19.04 19.39 4.54
N VAL A 203 -19.59 18.31 3.98
CA VAL A 203 -20.41 17.35 4.70
C VAL A 203 -20.07 15.93 4.28
N LYS A 204 -20.43 14.96 5.13
CA LYS A 204 -20.19 13.54 4.86
C LYS A 204 -21.11 13.00 3.77
N ASP A 205 -22.37 13.42 3.81
CA ASP A 205 -23.42 13.07 2.87
C ASP A 205 -24.48 14.18 2.84
N THR A 206 -25.38 14.10 1.84
CA THR A 206 -26.50 15.03 1.75
C THR A 206 -27.71 14.37 1.09
N THR A 207 -28.88 14.67 1.63
CA THR A 207 -30.17 14.34 0.99
C THR A 207 -30.58 15.40 -0.03
N ALA A 208 -29.99 16.60 0.03
CA ALA A 208 -30.26 17.67 -0.92
C ALA A 208 -30.06 17.21 -2.36
N ALA A 209 -30.88 17.74 -3.26
CA ALA A 209 -30.84 17.46 -4.70
C ALA A 209 -31.08 18.78 -5.46
N ASP A 210 -31.34 18.67 -6.76
CA ASP A 210 -31.56 19.77 -7.69
C ASP A 210 -30.39 20.75 -7.75
N PHE A 211 -29.17 20.20 -7.83
CA PHE A 211 -27.96 20.99 -8.07
C PHE A 211 -27.86 21.36 -9.55
N ASP A 212 -27.43 22.59 -9.82
CA ASP A 212 -27.16 23.09 -11.18
C ASP A 212 -25.95 22.38 -11.79
N LEU A 213 -24.92 22.18 -10.97
CA LEU A 213 -23.62 21.66 -11.38
C LEU A 213 -23.16 20.54 -10.45
N ALA A 214 -22.39 19.60 -11.00
CA ALA A 214 -21.70 18.59 -10.22
C ALA A 214 -20.28 18.36 -10.76
N ILE A 215 -19.32 18.06 -9.88
CA ILE A 215 -17.96 17.67 -10.26
C ILE A 215 -17.55 16.42 -9.48
N ASN A 216 -16.99 15.41 -10.16
CA ASN A 216 -16.41 14.24 -9.50
C ASN A 216 -14.87 14.38 -9.38
N CYS A 217 -14.38 14.65 -8.19
CA CYS A 217 -12.96 14.79 -7.88
C CYS A 217 -12.35 13.55 -7.21
N CYS A 218 -13.01 12.38 -7.32
CA CYS A 218 -12.53 11.11 -6.76
C CYS A 218 -12.78 9.92 -7.70
N ASP A 219 -12.06 8.83 -7.46
CA ASP A 219 -12.06 7.62 -8.30
C ASP A 219 -13.21 6.63 -7.97
N SER A 220 -14.33 7.12 -7.44
CA SER A 220 -15.46 6.33 -6.97
C SER A 220 -16.61 6.30 -7.96
N HIS A 221 -16.96 5.11 -8.48
CA HIS A 221 -18.12 4.94 -9.35
C HIS A 221 -19.43 5.30 -8.63
N ILE A 222 -19.53 5.05 -7.31
CA ILE A 222 -20.69 5.43 -6.49
C ILE A 222 -20.85 6.95 -6.46
N ALA A 223 -19.76 7.68 -6.23
CA ALA A 223 -19.79 9.14 -6.18
C ALA A 223 -20.16 9.75 -7.54
N PHE A 224 -19.67 9.16 -8.63
CA PHE A 224 -20.05 9.53 -9.99
C PHE A 224 -21.55 9.30 -10.25
N SER A 225 -22.08 8.14 -9.88
CA SER A 225 -23.52 7.84 -9.99
C SER A 225 -24.36 8.82 -9.16
N GLN A 226 -23.91 9.12 -7.93
CA GLN A 226 -24.58 10.09 -7.07
C GLN A 226 -24.57 11.50 -7.70
N ALA A 227 -23.45 11.95 -8.26
CA ALA A 227 -23.38 13.23 -8.96
C ALA A 227 -24.46 13.38 -10.05
N ILE A 228 -24.65 12.34 -10.88
CA ILE A 228 -25.71 12.32 -11.92
C ILE A 228 -27.11 12.40 -11.29
N THR A 229 -27.37 11.59 -10.25
CA THR A 229 -28.70 11.56 -9.63
C THR A 229 -29.09 12.88 -8.96
N LYS A 230 -28.12 13.62 -8.40
CA LYS A 230 -28.34 14.87 -7.66
C LYS A 230 -28.53 16.10 -8.53
N LEU A 231 -28.16 16.04 -9.81
CA LEU A 231 -28.37 17.13 -10.76
C LEU A 231 -29.86 17.38 -11.04
N ARG A 232 -30.24 18.65 -11.20
CA ARG A 232 -31.56 19.03 -11.73
C ARG A 232 -31.65 18.78 -13.23
N LYS A 233 -32.83 18.99 -13.82
CA LYS A 233 -32.99 19.05 -15.28
C LYS A 233 -32.13 20.18 -15.87
N ALA A 234 -31.51 19.92 -17.02
CA ALA A 234 -30.52 20.76 -17.67
C ALA A 234 -29.28 21.07 -16.80
N GLY A 235 -28.96 20.17 -15.85
CA GLY A 235 -27.75 20.28 -15.03
C GLY A 235 -26.50 19.80 -15.77
N LYS A 236 -25.33 20.23 -15.28
CA LYS A 236 -24.04 19.93 -15.92
C LYS A 236 -23.10 19.14 -15.01
N LEU A 237 -22.46 18.12 -15.57
CA LEU A 237 -21.49 17.27 -14.88
C LEU A 237 -20.08 17.48 -15.44
N GLY A 238 -19.14 17.85 -14.57
CA GLY A 238 -17.72 17.85 -14.85
C GLY A 238 -17.12 16.50 -14.49
N PHE A 239 -16.82 15.68 -15.50
CA PHE A 239 -16.12 14.42 -15.35
C PHE A 239 -14.60 14.67 -15.22
N PHE A 240 -14.13 14.84 -13.99
CA PHE A 240 -12.77 15.31 -13.69
C PHE A 240 -11.82 14.17 -13.32
N SER A 241 -12.25 13.23 -12.48
CA SER A 241 -11.42 12.10 -12.04
C SER A 241 -11.85 10.79 -12.70
N GLY A 242 -10.89 10.07 -13.29
CA GLY A 242 -11.13 8.75 -13.87
C GLY A 242 -11.57 7.73 -12.81
N LEU A 243 -12.44 6.80 -13.20
CA LEU A 243 -12.95 5.73 -12.33
C LEU A 243 -11.98 4.56 -12.26
N LYS A 244 -12.09 3.73 -11.22
CA LYS A 244 -11.32 2.48 -11.09
C LYS A 244 -11.72 1.47 -12.18
N LYS A 245 -10.77 0.61 -12.56
CA LYS A 245 -11.00 -0.47 -13.53
C LYS A 245 -11.93 -1.53 -12.93
N ARG A 246 -12.76 -2.16 -13.76
CA ARG A 246 -13.64 -3.30 -13.42
C ARG A 246 -14.76 -2.95 -12.41
N GLU A 247 -15.36 -1.79 -12.56
CA GLU A 247 -16.51 -1.33 -11.77
C GLU A 247 -17.75 -1.22 -12.69
N ASP A 248 -18.89 -1.73 -12.24
CA ASP A 248 -20.15 -1.67 -12.99
C ASP A 248 -20.89 -0.37 -12.69
N ILE A 249 -21.48 0.24 -13.73
CA ILE A 249 -22.34 1.42 -13.61
C ILE A 249 -23.72 1.04 -14.12
N GLU A 250 -24.74 1.30 -13.31
CA GLU A 250 -26.13 0.99 -13.67
C GLU A 250 -26.56 1.72 -14.94
N SER A 251 -27.10 0.97 -15.91
CA SER A 251 -27.61 1.54 -17.17
C SER A 251 -28.72 2.58 -16.95
N GLY A 252 -29.44 2.51 -15.82
CA GLY A 252 -30.45 3.48 -15.42
C GLY A 252 -29.91 4.91 -15.27
N LEU A 253 -28.61 5.09 -15.02
CA LEU A 253 -27.98 6.41 -14.97
C LEU A 253 -27.95 7.09 -16.34
N LEU A 254 -27.79 6.31 -17.42
CA LEU A 254 -27.88 6.84 -18.79
C LEU A 254 -29.29 7.35 -19.10
N ASN A 255 -30.31 6.67 -18.57
CA ASN A 255 -31.69 7.14 -18.68
C ASN A 255 -31.89 8.48 -17.96
N LEU A 256 -31.22 8.71 -16.82
CA LEU A 256 -31.28 10.02 -16.14
C LEU A 256 -30.63 11.12 -16.95
N ILE A 257 -29.49 10.85 -17.62
CA ILE A 257 -28.87 11.81 -18.54
C ILE A 257 -29.86 12.19 -19.65
N HIS A 258 -30.54 11.21 -20.24
CA HIS A 258 -31.55 11.44 -21.26
C HIS A 258 -32.76 12.22 -20.72
N TYR A 259 -33.41 11.75 -19.65
CA TYR A 259 -34.67 12.33 -19.15
C TYR A 259 -34.51 13.71 -18.49
N LYS A 260 -33.31 14.01 -17.99
CA LYS A 260 -33.00 15.32 -17.40
C LYS A 260 -32.29 16.25 -18.38
N GLU A 261 -31.98 15.82 -19.61
CA GLU A 261 -31.18 16.59 -20.58
C GLU A 261 -29.87 17.08 -19.96
N LEU A 262 -29.12 16.18 -19.32
CA LEU A 262 -27.86 16.55 -18.66
C LEU A 262 -26.74 16.74 -19.68
N GLU A 263 -25.89 17.74 -19.44
CA GLU A 263 -24.64 17.92 -20.17
C GLU A 263 -23.47 17.32 -19.38
N MET A 264 -22.59 16.58 -20.03
CA MET A 264 -21.42 15.96 -19.39
C MET A 264 -20.15 16.31 -20.15
N TYR A 265 -19.15 16.81 -19.42
CA TYR A 265 -17.88 17.26 -19.97
C TYR A 265 -16.71 16.48 -19.36
N GLY A 266 -15.85 15.91 -20.19
CA GLY A 266 -14.57 15.38 -19.73
C GLY A 266 -13.55 16.51 -19.55
N SER A 267 -12.81 16.50 -18.44
CA SER A 267 -11.70 17.43 -18.20
C SER A 267 -10.38 16.66 -18.06
N TYR A 268 -9.51 16.75 -19.07
CA TYR A 268 -8.24 16.04 -19.12
C TYR A 268 -7.06 17.01 -19.30
N GLY A 269 -6.30 17.22 -18.22
CA GLY A 269 -5.08 18.04 -18.19
C GLY A 269 -5.29 19.54 -18.46
N PRO A 270 -4.29 20.39 -18.13
CA PRO A 270 -4.37 21.82 -18.35
C PRO A 270 -3.78 22.25 -19.69
N ARG A 271 -4.22 23.41 -20.19
CA ARG A 271 -3.58 24.14 -21.31
C ARG A 271 -2.58 25.15 -20.76
N ARG A 272 -1.65 25.66 -21.58
CA ARG A 272 -0.70 26.70 -21.14
C ARG A 272 -1.40 27.97 -20.68
N ALA A 273 -2.50 28.34 -21.36
CA ALA A 273 -3.32 29.48 -20.95
C ALA A 273 -3.89 29.30 -19.53
N HIS A 274 -4.32 28.08 -19.17
CA HIS A 274 -4.79 27.77 -17.82
C HIS A 274 -3.67 27.86 -16.78
N MET A 275 -2.45 27.46 -17.12
CA MET A 275 -1.28 27.62 -16.23
C MET A 275 -0.95 29.08 -15.97
N ALA A 276 -0.94 29.91 -17.02
CA ALA A 276 -0.69 31.35 -16.88
C ALA A 276 -1.78 32.04 -16.02
N GLN A 277 -3.04 31.58 -16.12
CA GLN A 277 -4.11 32.03 -15.23
C GLN A 277 -3.91 31.52 -13.80
N ALA A 278 -3.52 30.26 -13.63
CA ALA A 278 -3.30 29.64 -12.32
C ALA A 278 -2.23 30.38 -11.53
N VAL A 279 -1.08 30.72 -12.14
CA VAL A 279 -0.02 31.52 -11.50
C VAL A 279 -0.57 32.83 -10.92
N LYS A 280 -1.44 33.53 -11.66
CA LYS A 280 -2.09 34.76 -11.17
C LYS A 280 -3.03 34.48 -10.00
N ARG A 281 -3.81 33.40 -10.06
CA ARG A 281 -4.74 33.01 -8.99
C ARG A 281 -4.06 32.61 -7.69
N ILE A 282 -2.83 32.09 -7.74
CA ILE A 282 -2.08 31.75 -6.54
C ILE A 282 -1.83 33.01 -5.68
N ALA A 283 -1.57 34.15 -6.32
CA ALA A 283 -1.45 35.42 -5.61
C ALA A 283 -2.76 35.82 -4.89
N ASP A 284 -3.91 35.65 -5.56
CA ASP A 284 -5.24 35.93 -5.00
C ASP A 284 -5.57 34.99 -3.81
N TRP A 285 -5.00 33.79 -3.78
CA TRP A 285 -5.33 32.73 -2.83
C TRP A 285 -4.21 32.43 -1.82
N ARG A 286 -3.22 33.32 -1.70
CA ARG A 286 -2.03 33.14 -0.86
C ARG A 286 -2.32 32.85 0.61
N ASP A 287 -3.45 33.34 1.14
CA ASP A 287 -3.84 33.13 2.55
C ASP A 287 -4.62 31.82 2.75
N THR A 288 -5.08 31.20 1.65
CA THR A 288 -5.93 30.00 1.66
C THR A 288 -5.16 28.74 1.27
N LEU A 289 -4.28 28.81 0.25
CA LEU A 289 -3.52 27.67 -0.24
C LEU A 289 -2.61 26.99 0.82
N PRO A 290 -1.96 27.72 1.76
CA PRO A 290 -1.19 27.09 2.82
C PRO A 290 -2.00 26.09 3.66
N LEU A 291 -3.31 26.29 3.82
CA LEU A 291 -4.20 25.39 4.57
C LEU A 291 -4.43 24.04 3.87
N LEU A 292 -4.04 23.92 2.59
CA LEU A 292 -4.06 22.66 1.83
C LEU A 292 -2.71 21.96 1.80
N VAL A 293 -1.68 22.53 2.43
CA VAL A 293 -0.36 21.89 2.56
C VAL A 293 -0.38 20.97 3.78
N GLU A 294 -0.15 19.69 3.53
CA GLU A 294 0.00 18.69 4.57
C GLU A 294 1.33 18.88 5.30
N LYS A 295 2.42 18.87 4.53
CA LYS A 295 3.79 18.99 5.02
C LYS A 295 4.73 19.36 3.88
N VAL A 296 5.71 20.20 4.19
CA VAL A 296 6.91 20.38 3.37
C VAL A 296 7.97 19.40 3.88
N ILE A 297 8.52 18.57 3.00
CA ILE A 297 9.34 17.41 3.36
C ILE A 297 10.70 17.42 2.68
N ASP A 298 11.66 16.71 3.28
CA ASP A 298 12.93 16.41 2.62
C ASP A 298 12.73 15.36 1.51
N PRO A 299 13.51 15.39 0.41
CA PRO A 299 13.49 14.36 -0.63
C PRO A 299 13.54 12.92 -0.11
N THR A 300 14.23 12.66 1.01
CA THR A 300 14.32 11.33 1.64
C THR A 300 12.99 10.83 2.22
N GLU A 301 12.03 11.71 2.50
CA GLU A 301 10.71 11.36 3.02
C GLU A 301 9.67 11.08 1.91
N ALA A 302 10.05 11.16 0.64
CA ALA A 302 9.11 11.10 -0.48
C ALA A 302 8.29 9.78 -0.52
N GLU A 303 8.90 8.64 -0.19
CA GLU A 303 8.21 7.35 -0.20
C GLU A 303 7.14 7.23 0.89
N ILE A 304 7.44 7.75 2.09
CA ILE A 304 6.48 7.84 3.19
C ILE A 304 5.28 8.71 2.76
N ALA A 305 5.55 9.83 2.07
CA ALA A 305 4.51 10.69 1.55
C ALA A 305 3.66 10.01 0.47
N PHE A 306 4.24 9.21 -0.44
CA PHE A 306 3.45 8.46 -1.43
C PHE A 306 2.46 7.50 -0.77
N ALA A 307 2.90 6.75 0.24
CA ALA A 307 2.04 5.82 0.97
C ALA A 307 0.85 6.55 1.63
N HIS A 308 1.12 7.69 2.28
CA HIS A 308 0.06 8.49 2.90
C HIS A 308 -0.90 9.10 1.87
N ILE A 309 -0.41 9.60 0.73
CA ILE A 309 -1.25 10.12 -0.37
C ILE A 309 -2.19 9.05 -0.91
N LEU A 310 -1.73 7.80 -1.01
CA LEU A 310 -2.53 6.69 -1.51
C LEU A 310 -3.61 6.21 -0.52
N SER A 311 -3.46 6.49 0.78
CA SER A 311 -4.52 6.23 1.78
C SER A 311 -5.79 7.03 1.50
N GLY A 312 -5.64 8.20 0.86
CA GLY A 312 -6.73 9.13 0.55
C GLY A 312 -6.99 10.18 1.63
N ASN A 313 -6.31 10.12 2.78
CA ASN A 313 -6.48 11.08 3.87
C ASN A 313 -5.54 12.28 3.79
N ALA A 314 -4.44 12.21 3.02
CA ALA A 314 -3.50 13.31 2.89
C ALA A 314 -4.07 14.52 2.11
N LEU A 315 -3.50 15.68 2.41
CA LEU A 315 -3.52 16.89 1.57
C LEU A 315 -2.22 16.99 0.75
N LYS A 316 -1.75 18.20 0.42
CA LYS A 316 -0.61 18.41 -0.50
C LYS A 316 0.72 18.22 0.22
N TYR A 317 1.51 17.24 -0.20
CA TYR A 317 2.93 17.15 0.17
C TYR A 317 3.79 17.90 -0.83
N ILE A 318 4.81 18.59 -0.33
CA ILE A 318 5.74 19.37 -1.15
C ILE A 318 7.17 19.02 -0.74
N ILE A 319 7.99 18.60 -1.70
CA ILE A 319 9.41 18.30 -1.48
C ILE A 319 10.21 19.60 -1.62
N ASP A 320 11.05 19.91 -0.63
CA ASP A 320 11.98 21.04 -0.65
C ASP A 320 13.36 20.61 -1.15
N PHE A 321 13.76 21.10 -2.32
CA PHE A 321 15.07 20.81 -2.91
C PHE A 321 16.12 21.87 -2.57
N ARG A 322 15.76 22.94 -1.84
CA ARG A 322 16.67 24.05 -1.52
C ARG A 322 17.70 23.70 -0.46
N GLY A 323 17.38 22.78 0.47
CA GLY A 323 18.27 22.36 1.57
C GLY A 323 19.62 21.79 1.10
N TYR A 324 19.69 21.35 -0.15
CA TYR A 324 20.91 20.82 -0.76
C TYR A 324 21.66 21.87 -1.60
N MET A 325 21.11 23.08 -1.80
CA MET A 325 21.64 24.14 -2.69
C MET A 325 23.02 24.68 -2.33
N ASN A 326 23.48 24.48 -1.08
CA ASN A 326 24.75 25.01 -0.59
C ASN A 326 25.86 23.94 -0.60
N GLU A 327 26.45 23.69 -1.76
CA GLU A 327 27.75 22.99 -1.86
C GLU A 327 28.82 23.95 -2.42
N GLN A 328 29.31 24.81 -1.53
CA GLN A 328 30.67 25.32 -1.57
C GLN A 328 31.25 25.28 -0.15
N SER A 329 31.45 24.08 0.41
CA SER A 329 32.47 23.83 1.44
C SER A 329 32.44 22.36 1.87
N PHE A 330 33.20 21.53 1.17
CA PHE A 330 33.78 20.35 1.80
C PHE A 330 34.89 20.84 2.74
N LEU A 331 34.67 20.77 4.05
CA LEU A 331 35.70 20.58 5.06
C LEU A 331 35.00 19.98 6.29
N ALA A 332 35.25 18.69 6.53
CA ALA A 332 34.77 17.98 7.70
C ALA A 332 35.32 18.61 8.99
N PRO A 333 34.50 18.77 10.05
CA PRO A 333 35.02 18.91 11.41
C PRO A 333 34.82 17.62 12.20
N GLU A 334 35.89 17.19 12.85
CA GLU A 334 35.92 16.17 13.89
C GLU A 334 34.84 16.44 14.95
N ILE A 335 33.93 15.47 15.15
CA ILE A 335 33.00 15.50 16.28
C ILE A 335 33.54 14.57 17.36
N LYS A 336 33.99 15.17 18.45
CA LYS A 336 34.28 14.49 19.71
C LYS A 336 32.99 13.89 20.26
N PHE A 337 33.02 12.59 20.53
CA PHE A 337 31.97 11.88 21.26
C PHE A 337 31.82 12.49 22.66
N ASN A 338 30.67 13.09 22.91
CA ASN A 338 30.17 13.30 24.27
C ASN A 338 29.13 12.20 24.51
N SER A 339 29.58 11.12 25.14
CA SER A 339 28.73 10.11 25.75
C SER A 339 27.97 10.75 26.89
N ASP A 340 26.66 10.93 26.73
CA ASP A 340 25.64 10.73 27.76
C ASP A 340 24.31 11.37 27.32
N ALA A 341 23.54 10.59 26.55
CA ALA A 341 22.08 10.56 26.53
C ALA A 341 21.58 9.70 25.35
N HIS A 342 21.96 8.41 25.32
CA HIS A 342 21.23 7.42 24.53
C HIS A 342 20.06 6.92 25.38
N GLN A 343 18.85 7.42 25.13
CA GLN A 343 17.64 6.61 25.31
C GLN A 343 17.36 5.98 23.96
N THR A 344 17.85 4.75 23.83
CA THR A 344 17.86 3.91 22.64
C THR A 344 16.44 3.56 22.19
N ALA A 345 16.15 3.76 20.90
CA ALA A 345 15.15 2.95 20.23
C ALA A 345 15.60 1.48 20.32
N PRO A 346 14.70 0.51 20.53
CA PRO A 346 15.09 -0.88 20.70
C PRO A 346 15.68 -1.43 19.40
N SER A 347 16.96 -1.82 19.42
CA SER A 347 17.63 -2.46 18.28
C SER A 347 17.30 -3.95 18.23
N LEU A 348 17.28 -4.52 17.03
CA LEU A 348 17.22 -5.97 16.81
C LEU A 348 18.51 -6.63 17.36
N SER A 349 18.50 -7.95 17.53
CA SER A 349 19.73 -8.67 17.85
C SER A 349 20.59 -8.83 16.59
N TYR A 350 21.90 -8.89 16.77
CA TYR A 350 22.86 -9.08 15.67
C TYR A 350 22.53 -10.32 14.81
N TYR A 351 22.07 -11.41 15.44
CA TYR A 351 21.66 -12.63 14.73
C TYR A 351 20.46 -12.39 13.80
N ILE A 352 19.46 -11.62 14.24
CA ILE A 352 18.29 -11.29 13.40
C ILE A 352 18.71 -10.35 12.28
N GLU A 353 19.58 -9.38 12.55
CA GLU A 353 20.09 -8.46 11.52
C GLU A 353 20.87 -9.19 10.41
N GLU A 354 21.72 -10.15 10.77
CA GLU A 354 22.40 -11.02 9.80
C GLU A 354 21.39 -11.83 8.98
N LEU A 355 20.38 -12.40 9.62
CA LEU A 355 19.36 -13.17 8.92
C LEU A 355 18.54 -12.31 7.95
N ILE A 356 18.20 -11.08 8.34
CA ILE A 356 17.52 -10.10 7.48
C ILE A 356 18.38 -9.76 6.27
N ALA A 357 19.69 -9.57 6.45
CA ALA A 357 20.62 -9.28 5.36
C ALA A 357 20.72 -10.44 4.35
N GLU A 358 20.42 -11.68 4.74
CA GLU A 358 20.32 -12.82 3.83
C GLU A 358 19.00 -12.88 3.05
N VAL A 359 17.96 -12.13 3.45
CA VAL A 359 16.68 -12.08 2.72
C VAL A 359 16.79 -11.14 1.54
N ASN A 360 17.03 -11.70 0.36
CA ASN A 360 17.01 -10.93 -0.88
C ASN A 360 15.57 -10.65 -1.32
N PRO A 361 15.24 -9.43 -1.77
CA PRO A 361 14.01 -9.20 -2.53
C PRO A 361 13.94 -10.18 -3.71
N VAL A 362 12.75 -10.73 -3.95
CA VAL A 362 12.53 -11.71 -5.01
C VAL A 362 12.83 -11.07 -6.37
N ASP A 363 13.82 -11.61 -7.07
CA ASP A 363 14.28 -11.11 -8.37
C ASP A 363 13.30 -11.42 -9.50
N ARG A 364 12.70 -10.40 -10.10
CA ARG A 364 11.61 -10.58 -11.08
C ARG A 364 12.05 -10.72 -12.53
N ARG A 365 13.36 -10.86 -12.81
CA ARG A 365 13.89 -10.94 -14.19
C ARG A 365 13.28 -12.06 -15.05
N ILE A 366 12.97 -13.22 -14.45
CA ILE A 366 12.40 -14.36 -15.18
C ILE A 366 10.87 -14.28 -15.33
N GLU A 367 10.20 -13.35 -14.63
CA GLU A 367 8.74 -13.26 -14.60
C GLU A 367 8.11 -13.12 -16.00
N PRO A 368 8.60 -12.27 -16.93
CA PRO A 368 8.02 -12.18 -18.27
C PRO A 368 8.11 -13.51 -19.04
N ALA A 369 9.22 -14.24 -18.91
CA ALA A 369 9.41 -15.52 -19.56
C ALA A 369 8.54 -16.63 -18.92
N ALA A 370 8.38 -16.62 -17.59
CA ALA A 370 7.48 -17.53 -16.88
C ALA A 370 6.02 -17.27 -17.25
N ARG A 371 5.62 -15.99 -17.34
CA ARG A 371 4.28 -15.59 -17.79
C ARG A 371 4.01 -16.05 -19.22
N TYR A 372 4.92 -15.75 -20.15
CA TYR A 372 4.82 -16.20 -21.53
C TYR A 372 4.66 -17.72 -21.63
N LYS A 373 5.44 -18.48 -20.86
CA LYS A 373 5.37 -19.94 -20.85
C LYS A 373 4.03 -20.49 -20.36
N ILE A 374 3.45 -19.92 -19.29
CA ILE A 374 2.14 -20.39 -18.78
C ILE A 374 0.99 -19.95 -19.69
N ASP A 375 1.12 -18.80 -20.37
CA ASP A 375 0.14 -18.27 -21.31
C ASP A 375 0.02 -19.14 -22.56
N LEU A 376 1.14 -19.73 -23.03
CA LEU A 376 1.18 -20.64 -24.18
C LEU A 376 0.75 -22.08 -23.90
N LYS A 377 0.43 -22.44 -22.66
CA LYS A 377 -0.15 -23.75 -22.36
C LYS A 377 -1.50 -23.90 -23.05
N THR A 378 -1.88 -25.11 -23.45
CA THR A 378 -3.08 -25.43 -24.24
C THR A 378 -4.40 -25.13 -23.50
N LYS A 379 -4.68 -23.84 -23.28
CA LYS A 379 -5.81 -23.26 -22.57
C LYS A 379 -6.04 -21.82 -23.04
N PRO A 380 -7.25 -21.26 -22.90
CA PRO A 380 -7.45 -19.82 -23.04
C PRO A 380 -6.58 -19.03 -22.03
N LEU A 381 -6.16 -17.83 -22.42
CA LEU A 381 -5.36 -16.94 -21.56
C LEU A 381 -6.05 -16.71 -20.21
N GLY A 382 -5.32 -16.94 -19.12
CA GLY A 382 -5.81 -16.76 -17.75
C GLY A 382 -6.87 -17.77 -17.27
N ALA A 383 -7.19 -18.81 -18.04
CA ALA A 383 -8.27 -19.75 -17.71
C ALA A 383 -8.06 -20.52 -16.40
N LEU A 384 -6.84 -20.63 -15.88
CA LEU A 384 -6.53 -21.28 -14.60
C LEU A 384 -6.39 -20.28 -13.44
N GLY A 385 -6.61 -18.98 -13.69
CA GLY A 385 -6.64 -17.93 -12.68
C GLY A 385 -5.42 -17.94 -11.75
N ARG A 386 -5.65 -18.03 -10.43
CA ARG A 386 -4.61 -17.96 -9.39
C ARG A 386 -3.56 -19.07 -9.47
N VAL A 387 -3.89 -20.21 -10.08
CA VAL A 387 -2.90 -21.28 -10.31
C VAL A 387 -1.76 -20.78 -11.20
N GLU A 388 -2.07 -19.95 -12.20
CA GLU A 388 -1.06 -19.36 -13.08
C GLU A 388 -0.19 -18.33 -12.33
N GLU A 389 -0.79 -17.55 -11.42
CA GLU A 389 -0.08 -16.61 -10.56
C GLU A 389 0.89 -17.33 -9.63
N LEU A 390 0.46 -18.42 -8.98
CA LEU A 390 1.31 -19.25 -8.12
C LEU A 390 2.46 -19.90 -8.91
N ALA A 391 2.18 -20.40 -10.11
CA ALA A 391 3.20 -21.01 -10.96
C ALA A 391 4.30 -20.00 -11.35
N VAL A 392 3.90 -18.77 -11.68
CA VAL A 392 4.83 -17.67 -11.97
C VAL A 392 5.58 -17.26 -10.70
N GLN A 393 4.91 -17.06 -9.57
CA GLN A 393 5.57 -16.69 -8.32
C GLN A 393 6.67 -17.70 -7.93
N LEU A 394 6.39 -19.00 -8.03
CA LEU A 394 7.40 -20.03 -7.75
C LEU A 394 8.53 -20.05 -8.78
N SER A 395 8.23 -19.75 -10.05
CA SER A 395 9.26 -19.59 -11.08
C SER A 395 10.22 -18.45 -10.74
N VAL A 396 9.68 -17.36 -10.20
CA VAL A 396 10.46 -16.19 -9.78
C VAL A 396 11.24 -16.50 -8.50
N ILE A 397 10.65 -17.10 -7.47
CA ILE A 397 11.36 -17.48 -6.24
C ILE A 397 12.54 -18.42 -6.55
N GLN A 398 12.34 -19.39 -7.45
CA GLN A 398 13.35 -20.40 -7.79
C GLN A 398 14.26 -20.01 -8.96
N GLN A 399 14.04 -18.85 -9.58
CA GLN A 399 14.72 -18.42 -10.81
C GLN A 399 14.70 -19.50 -11.91
N SER A 400 13.54 -20.14 -12.13
CA SER A 400 13.40 -21.28 -13.04
C SER A 400 12.07 -21.26 -13.79
N LEU A 401 12.09 -21.50 -15.11
CA LEU A 401 10.88 -21.76 -15.91
C LEU A 401 10.30 -23.17 -15.71
N MET A 402 10.94 -23.97 -14.86
CA MET A 402 10.51 -25.31 -14.47
C MET A 402 10.45 -25.36 -12.93
N PRO A 403 9.60 -24.54 -12.29
CA PRO A 403 9.52 -24.51 -10.84
C PRO A 403 9.08 -25.88 -10.31
N GLN A 404 9.59 -26.28 -9.14
CA GLN A 404 9.30 -27.58 -8.55
C GLN A 404 9.11 -27.53 -7.03
N VAL A 405 8.33 -28.48 -6.51
CA VAL A 405 8.08 -28.62 -5.07
C VAL A 405 8.26 -30.10 -4.74
N ASP A 406 9.46 -30.44 -4.30
CA ASP A 406 9.83 -31.84 -4.03
C ASP A 406 9.61 -32.20 -2.56
N SER A 407 9.79 -31.22 -1.68
CA SER A 407 9.67 -31.38 -0.23
C SER A 407 8.88 -30.23 0.38
N LYS A 408 8.00 -30.57 1.31
CA LYS A 408 7.03 -29.70 1.95
C LYS A 408 7.14 -29.89 3.47
N HIS A 409 7.33 -28.82 4.23
CA HIS A 409 7.24 -28.84 5.69
C HIS A 409 6.13 -27.93 6.20
N LEU A 410 5.54 -28.27 7.33
CA LEU A 410 4.59 -27.40 8.03
C LEU A 410 4.95 -27.34 9.50
N PHE A 411 5.01 -26.12 10.03
CA PHE A 411 5.35 -25.86 11.42
C PHE A 411 4.12 -25.35 12.15
N VAL A 412 3.77 -26.00 13.27
CA VAL A 412 2.73 -25.54 14.19
C VAL A 412 3.41 -24.98 15.42
N PHE A 413 3.42 -23.65 15.56
CA PHE A 413 4.02 -22.98 16.71
C PHE A 413 2.99 -22.85 17.84
N ALA A 414 3.33 -23.32 19.04
CA ALA A 414 2.43 -23.36 20.17
C ALA A 414 2.87 -22.46 21.33
N GLY A 415 1.94 -21.69 21.90
CA GLY A 415 2.19 -20.79 23.03
C GLY A 415 0.91 -20.37 23.75
N ASP A 416 0.98 -20.25 25.08
CA ASP A 416 -0.14 -19.78 25.90
C ASP A 416 -0.12 -18.26 26.09
N HIS A 417 -1.30 -17.68 26.31
CA HIS A 417 -1.48 -16.22 26.43
C HIS A 417 -2.11 -15.80 27.75
N GLY A 418 -1.50 -14.82 28.43
CA GLY A 418 -2.06 -14.28 29.67
C GLY A 418 -3.38 -13.52 29.50
N VAL A 419 -3.69 -13.04 28.28
CA VAL A 419 -4.99 -12.37 28.00
C VAL A 419 -6.19 -13.30 28.21
N VAL A 420 -5.98 -14.62 28.30
CA VAL A 420 -7.04 -15.60 28.58
C VAL A 420 -7.72 -15.32 29.93
N ASP A 421 -7.01 -14.71 30.89
CA ASP A 421 -7.57 -14.30 32.19
C ASP A 421 -8.75 -13.31 32.05
N GLU A 422 -8.84 -12.60 30.92
CA GLU A 422 -9.94 -11.68 30.60
C GLU A 422 -11.16 -12.38 30.00
N GLY A 423 -11.17 -13.72 29.92
CA GLY A 423 -12.33 -14.48 29.43
C GLY A 423 -12.63 -14.25 27.95
N VAL A 424 -11.58 -14.15 27.11
CA VAL A 424 -11.66 -13.87 25.66
C VAL A 424 -11.80 -15.13 24.78
N SER A 425 -11.87 -16.31 25.39
CA SER A 425 -11.99 -17.60 24.69
C SER A 425 -13.13 -18.43 25.27
N ALA A 426 -13.78 -19.22 24.42
CA ALA A 426 -14.77 -20.22 24.83
C ALA A 426 -14.13 -21.47 25.49
N PHE A 427 -12.82 -21.66 25.30
CA PHE A 427 -12.08 -22.81 25.81
C PHE A 427 -11.09 -22.42 26.92
N PRO A 428 -10.86 -23.29 27.91
CA PRO A 428 -9.88 -23.04 28.97
C PRO A 428 -8.44 -23.16 28.45
N ALA A 429 -7.49 -22.46 29.09
CA ALA A 429 -6.08 -22.41 28.69
C ALA A 429 -5.43 -23.80 28.50
N LYS A 430 -5.81 -24.79 29.32
CA LYS A 430 -5.30 -26.17 29.22
C LYS A 430 -5.53 -26.85 27.85
N VAL A 431 -6.43 -26.32 27.02
CA VAL A 431 -6.68 -26.86 25.68
C VAL A 431 -5.46 -26.72 24.77
N THR A 432 -4.61 -25.70 24.96
CA THR A 432 -3.33 -25.59 24.22
C THR A 432 -2.48 -26.85 24.43
N VAL A 433 -2.32 -27.28 25.69
CA VAL A 433 -1.58 -28.51 26.05
C VAL A 433 -2.18 -29.74 25.40
N GLN A 434 -3.50 -29.91 25.54
CA GLN A 434 -4.23 -31.06 25.00
C GLN A 434 -4.12 -31.16 23.47
N MET A 435 -4.13 -30.02 22.79
CA MET A 435 -4.00 -29.99 21.34
C MET A 435 -2.58 -30.27 20.88
N VAL A 436 -1.56 -29.79 21.60
CA VAL A 436 -0.17 -30.18 21.34
C VAL A 436 0.00 -31.70 21.49
N GLU A 437 -0.50 -32.30 22.58
CA GLU A 437 -0.50 -33.75 22.75
C GLU A 437 -1.23 -34.47 21.60
N ASN A 438 -2.36 -33.92 21.13
CA ASN A 438 -3.10 -34.47 20.00
C ASN A 438 -2.31 -34.38 18.68
N PHE A 439 -1.56 -33.30 18.44
CA PHE A 439 -0.66 -33.20 17.28
C PHE A 439 0.43 -34.28 17.33
N LEU A 440 1.04 -34.48 18.50
CA LEU A 440 2.09 -35.49 18.70
C LEU A 440 1.53 -36.91 18.55
N ALA A 441 0.28 -37.15 18.99
CA ALA A 441 -0.43 -38.41 18.81
C ALA A 441 -0.96 -38.65 17.39
N GLY A 442 -0.91 -37.65 16.49
CA GLY A 442 -1.33 -37.79 15.10
C GLY A 442 -2.83 -37.60 14.83
N GLY A 443 -3.59 -37.10 15.82
CA GLY A 443 -5.04 -37.11 15.82
C GLY A 443 -5.73 -35.82 15.37
N ALA A 444 -5.01 -34.71 15.16
CA ALA A 444 -5.61 -33.44 14.75
C ALA A 444 -5.86 -33.38 13.23
N ALA A 445 -6.64 -32.38 12.80
CA ALA A 445 -6.95 -32.16 11.39
C ALA A 445 -5.68 -31.91 10.56
N ILE A 446 -4.75 -31.11 11.08
CA ILE A 446 -3.47 -30.87 10.40
C ILE A 446 -2.65 -32.15 10.19
N ASN A 447 -2.69 -33.10 11.12
CA ASN A 447 -2.03 -34.39 10.93
C ASN A 447 -2.62 -35.17 9.74
N VAL A 448 -3.95 -35.14 9.59
CA VAL A 448 -4.63 -35.77 8.44
C VAL A 448 -4.19 -35.13 7.14
N PHE A 449 -4.17 -33.80 7.07
CA PHE A 449 -3.81 -33.07 5.85
C PHE A 449 -2.34 -33.27 5.49
N CYS A 450 -1.45 -33.19 6.48
CA CYS A 450 -0.02 -33.43 6.26
C CYS A 450 0.25 -34.85 5.74
N ARG A 451 -0.39 -35.89 6.29
CA ARG A 451 -0.26 -37.25 5.74
C ARG A 451 -0.80 -37.35 4.32
N GLN A 452 -1.98 -36.77 4.05
CA GLN A 452 -2.62 -36.83 2.74
C GLN A 452 -1.79 -36.15 1.64
N TYR A 453 -1.17 -35.01 1.97
CA TYR A 453 -0.41 -34.20 1.01
C TYR A 453 1.10 -34.44 1.03
N GLY A 454 1.58 -35.38 1.86
CA GLY A 454 3.00 -35.68 1.99
C GLY A 454 3.81 -34.50 2.56
N ILE A 455 3.27 -33.82 3.57
CA ILE A 455 3.92 -32.66 4.23
C ILE A 455 4.53 -33.13 5.55
N GLY A 456 5.80 -32.81 5.78
CA GLY A 456 6.49 -33.05 7.04
C GLY A 456 5.98 -32.11 8.13
N LEU A 457 5.26 -32.64 9.11
CA LEU A 457 4.75 -31.86 10.25
C LEU A 457 5.84 -31.67 11.32
N ASN A 458 5.96 -30.47 11.86
CA ASN A 458 6.82 -30.13 12.98
C ASN A 458 6.01 -29.29 13.98
N VAL A 459 6.04 -29.65 15.26
CA VAL A 459 5.35 -28.94 16.34
C VAL A 459 6.41 -28.21 17.16
N VAL A 460 6.32 -26.89 17.26
CA VAL A 460 7.31 -26.06 17.96
C VAL A 460 6.69 -25.51 19.23
N ASP A 461 7.21 -25.91 20.38
CA ASP A 461 6.81 -25.34 21.65
C ASP A 461 7.57 -24.03 21.86
N MET A 462 6.88 -22.90 21.70
CA MET A 462 7.43 -21.56 21.89
C MET A 462 7.17 -21.02 23.29
N GLY A 463 6.15 -21.54 23.97
CA GLY A 463 5.73 -20.97 25.25
C GLY A 463 4.48 -21.59 25.86
N VAL A 464 4.24 -22.90 25.68
CA VAL A 464 3.11 -23.56 26.32
C VAL A 464 3.38 -23.70 27.82
N ASN A 465 2.37 -23.49 28.67
CA ASN A 465 2.49 -23.57 30.13
C ASN A 465 2.48 -25.02 30.64
N THR A 466 3.39 -25.84 30.11
CA THR A 466 3.69 -27.20 30.53
C THR A 466 5.08 -27.59 30.03
N THR A 467 5.60 -28.71 30.53
CA THR A 467 6.76 -29.39 29.96
C THR A 467 6.29 -30.67 29.29
N PHE A 468 6.53 -30.81 27.99
CA PHE A 468 6.20 -32.02 27.25
C PHE A 468 7.31 -33.06 27.34
N THR A 469 6.94 -34.32 27.17
CA THR A 469 7.94 -35.40 26.95
C THR A 469 8.53 -35.25 25.55
N SER A 470 9.83 -35.54 25.41
CA SER A 470 10.51 -35.52 24.11
C SER A 470 9.77 -36.40 23.09
N HIS A 471 9.59 -35.89 21.88
CA HIS A 471 8.87 -36.55 20.80
C HIS A 471 9.51 -36.18 19.45
N PRO A 472 9.59 -37.09 18.46
CA PRO A 472 10.24 -36.79 17.17
C PRO A 472 9.64 -35.62 16.38
N LEU A 473 8.35 -35.34 16.58
CA LEU A 473 7.67 -34.18 15.96
C LEU A 473 7.80 -32.89 16.79
N LEU A 474 8.27 -32.97 18.03
CA LEU A 474 8.34 -31.83 18.94
C LEU A 474 9.72 -31.17 18.87
N ILE A 475 9.74 -29.87 18.58
CA ILE A 475 10.92 -29.01 18.65
C ILE A 475 10.75 -28.12 19.88
N ASP A 476 11.63 -28.30 20.87
CA ASP A 476 11.63 -27.49 22.08
C ASP A 476 12.39 -26.18 21.86
N LYS A 477 11.64 -25.08 21.86
CA LYS A 477 12.13 -23.71 21.70
C LYS A 477 11.45 -22.76 22.69
N LYS A 478 11.04 -23.30 23.85
CA LYS A 478 10.23 -22.58 24.82
C LYS A 478 10.98 -21.36 25.36
N VAL A 479 10.36 -20.19 25.28
CA VAL A 479 10.91 -18.94 25.84
C VAL A 479 10.53 -18.81 27.31
N ALA A 480 9.23 -18.92 27.61
CA ALA A 480 8.67 -18.90 28.97
C ALA A 480 7.28 -19.59 28.97
N PRO A 481 6.75 -20.03 30.13
CA PRO A 481 5.44 -20.68 30.21
C PRO A 481 4.29 -19.66 30.09
N GLY A 482 3.93 -19.33 28.86
CA GLY A 482 2.88 -18.37 28.51
C GLY A 482 3.31 -16.90 28.62
N THR A 483 2.66 -16.04 27.83
CA THR A 483 2.87 -14.57 27.91
C THR A 483 2.14 -13.96 29.10
N ALA A 484 2.54 -12.75 29.50
CA ALA A 484 1.79 -11.94 30.43
C ALA A 484 0.46 -11.43 29.81
N ASN A 485 -0.49 -11.06 30.67
CA ASN A 485 -1.73 -10.43 30.23
C ASN A 485 -1.45 -9.01 29.70
N PHE A 486 -1.53 -8.87 28.37
CA PHE A 486 -1.21 -7.60 27.72
C PHE A 486 -2.16 -6.45 28.05
N THR A 487 -3.28 -6.70 28.74
CA THR A 487 -4.17 -5.62 29.17
C THR A 487 -3.73 -4.93 30.47
N VAL A 488 -2.73 -5.50 31.15
CA VAL A 488 -2.20 -5.00 32.43
C VAL A 488 -0.76 -4.51 32.28
N GLN A 489 0.06 -5.24 31.53
CA GLN A 489 1.48 -4.95 31.28
C GLN A 489 1.86 -5.43 29.86
N PRO A 490 3.09 -5.24 29.36
CA PRO A 490 3.49 -5.83 28.07
C PRO A 490 3.36 -7.36 28.06
N ALA A 491 3.05 -7.96 26.90
CA ALA A 491 2.92 -9.40 26.75
C ALA A 491 4.21 -10.16 27.12
N MET A 492 5.37 -9.58 26.79
CA MET A 492 6.69 -10.14 27.07
C MET A 492 7.72 -9.01 27.19
N THR A 493 8.92 -9.31 27.71
CA THR A 493 10.04 -8.36 27.62
C THR A 493 10.62 -8.32 26.21
N GLN A 494 11.39 -7.28 25.90
CA GLN A 494 12.04 -7.18 24.59
C GLN A 494 13.02 -8.34 24.36
N GLU A 495 13.77 -8.75 25.39
CA GLU A 495 14.70 -9.88 25.31
C GLU A 495 13.96 -11.18 25.00
N GLN A 496 12.78 -11.37 25.60
CA GLN A 496 11.93 -12.52 25.31
C GLN A 496 11.35 -12.47 23.89
N ALA A 497 10.96 -11.28 23.40
CA ALA A 497 10.50 -11.11 22.03
C ALA A 497 11.60 -11.45 21.00
N LEU A 498 12.81 -10.94 21.22
CA LEU A 498 13.99 -11.28 20.40
C LEU A 498 14.28 -12.77 20.47
N ALA A 499 14.35 -13.36 21.68
CA ALA A 499 14.58 -14.78 21.85
C ALA A 499 13.52 -15.64 21.13
N ALA A 500 12.25 -15.23 21.15
CA ALA A 500 11.17 -15.93 20.45
C ALA A 500 11.35 -15.88 18.92
N ILE A 501 11.72 -14.73 18.35
CA ILE A 501 12.02 -14.61 16.91
C ILE A 501 13.21 -15.50 16.55
N GLU A 502 14.31 -15.43 17.31
CA GLU A 502 15.50 -16.26 17.07
C GLU A 502 15.19 -17.76 17.16
N ASN A 503 14.41 -18.15 18.15
CA ASN A 503 14.01 -19.53 18.37
C ASN A 503 13.16 -20.08 17.22
N GLY A 504 12.24 -19.26 16.68
CA GLY A 504 11.47 -19.60 15.49
C GLY A 504 12.33 -19.75 14.24
N ALA A 505 13.26 -18.81 14.02
CA ALA A 505 14.23 -18.88 12.93
C ALA A 505 15.08 -20.15 13.02
N ARG A 506 15.60 -20.47 14.21
CA ARG A 506 16.39 -21.68 14.46
C ARG A 506 15.59 -22.95 14.23
N ALA A 507 14.32 -23.02 14.68
CA ALA A 507 13.47 -24.18 14.43
C ALA A 507 13.35 -24.51 12.94
N PHE A 508 13.19 -23.47 12.10
CA PHE A 508 13.18 -23.64 10.64
C PHE A 508 14.56 -24.04 10.10
N LEU A 509 15.62 -23.30 10.42
CA LEU A 509 16.96 -23.51 9.86
C LEU A 509 17.54 -24.89 10.21
N GLU A 510 17.35 -25.35 11.45
CA GLU A 510 17.77 -26.69 11.91
C GLU A 510 17.07 -27.79 11.09
N LYS A 511 15.78 -27.63 10.80
CA LYS A 511 15.04 -28.57 9.95
C LYS A 511 15.49 -28.49 8.49
N GLN A 512 15.66 -27.28 7.96
CA GLN A 512 16.07 -27.03 6.59
C GLN A 512 17.47 -27.61 6.30
N ALA A 513 18.37 -27.63 7.29
CA ALA A 513 19.71 -28.22 7.17
C ALA A 513 19.69 -29.75 7.01
N VAL A 514 18.70 -30.43 7.59
CA VAL A 514 18.59 -31.91 7.56
C VAL A 514 17.64 -32.39 6.47
N SER A 515 16.57 -31.65 6.22
CA SER A 515 15.53 -31.98 5.25
C SER A 515 15.09 -30.70 4.55
N PRO A 516 15.83 -30.26 3.51
CA PRO A 516 15.49 -29.06 2.75
C PRO A 516 14.08 -29.15 2.16
N CYS A 517 13.37 -28.03 2.16
CA CYS A 517 12.12 -27.85 1.46
C CYS A 517 12.17 -26.61 0.56
N GLN A 518 11.29 -26.58 -0.45
CA GLN A 518 11.08 -25.39 -1.30
C GLN A 518 9.89 -24.56 -0.83
N ILE A 519 9.05 -25.15 0.01
CA ILE A 519 7.83 -24.52 0.51
C ILE A 519 7.56 -24.96 1.95
N VAL A 520 7.18 -23.99 2.78
CA VAL A 520 6.86 -24.19 4.19
C VAL A 520 5.51 -23.57 4.54
N GLY A 521 4.70 -24.28 5.33
CA GLY A 521 3.43 -23.79 5.87
C GLY A 521 3.58 -23.32 7.32
N MET A 522 2.90 -22.22 7.67
CA MET A 522 2.90 -21.65 9.01
C MET A 522 1.55 -21.86 9.69
N GLY A 523 1.55 -22.70 10.73
CA GLY A 523 0.43 -22.96 11.61
C GLY A 523 0.73 -22.53 13.05
N GLU A 524 -0.31 -22.55 13.88
CA GLU A 524 -0.26 -22.09 15.26
C GLU A 524 -1.17 -22.90 16.16
N MET A 525 -0.95 -22.80 17.47
CA MET A 525 -1.87 -23.28 18.50
C MET A 525 -1.70 -22.46 19.77
N GLY A 526 -2.76 -21.81 20.23
CA GLY A 526 -2.71 -21.05 21.49
C GLY A 526 -4.06 -20.52 21.88
N ILE A 527 -4.54 -20.89 23.06
CA ILE A 527 -5.76 -20.26 23.58
C ILE A 527 -5.46 -18.78 23.87
N GLY A 528 -6.27 -17.88 23.29
CA GLY A 528 -6.14 -16.43 23.42
C GLY A 528 -5.43 -15.72 22.27
N ASN A 529 -4.72 -16.43 21.40
CA ASN A 529 -3.89 -15.82 20.36
C ASN A 529 -4.66 -15.05 19.28
N THR A 530 -5.93 -15.37 19.02
CA THR A 530 -6.80 -14.57 18.14
C THR A 530 -6.99 -13.15 18.68
N SER A 531 -6.92 -12.93 20.00
CA SER A 531 -6.95 -11.59 20.59
C SER A 531 -5.65 -10.84 20.33
N SER A 532 -4.50 -11.51 20.48
CA SER A 532 -3.17 -10.96 20.19
C SER A 532 -3.04 -10.59 18.71
N ALA A 533 -3.45 -11.48 17.80
CA ALA A 533 -3.49 -11.23 16.37
C ALA A 533 -4.40 -10.04 16.03
N ALA A 534 -5.60 -9.97 16.59
CA ALA A 534 -6.51 -8.85 16.35
C ALA A 534 -5.96 -7.53 16.90
N ALA A 535 -5.31 -7.53 18.07
CA ALA A 535 -4.70 -6.32 18.64
C ALA A 535 -3.56 -5.79 17.77
N ILE A 536 -2.67 -6.68 17.28
CA ILE A 536 -1.61 -6.30 16.33
C ILE A 536 -2.21 -5.72 15.06
N ILE A 537 -3.21 -6.38 14.48
CA ILE A 537 -3.85 -5.92 13.23
C ILE A 537 -4.54 -4.56 13.43
N CYS A 538 -5.22 -4.33 14.56
CA CYS A 538 -5.81 -3.03 14.88
C CYS A 538 -4.73 -1.94 14.94
N ALA A 539 -3.61 -2.21 15.63
CA ALA A 539 -2.51 -1.26 15.75
C ALA A 539 -1.92 -0.88 14.39
N VAL A 540 -1.63 -1.86 13.53
CA VAL A 540 -1.01 -1.62 12.21
C VAL A 540 -1.97 -0.99 11.21
N SER A 541 -3.23 -1.43 11.20
CA SER A 541 -4.21 -0.98 10.19
C SER A 541 -4.94 0.32 10.57
N GLY A 542 -4.88 0.73 11.83
CA GLY A 542 -5.68 1.84 12.38
C GLY A 542 -7.19 1.57 12.43
N LEU A 543 -7.63 0.34 12.12
CA LEU A 543 -9.03 -0.04 12.20
C LEU A 543 -9.46 -0.27 13.64
N SER A 544 -10.73 0.00 13.93
CA SER A 544 -11.30 -0.25 15.26
C SER A 544 -11.41 -1.75 15.56
N SER A 545 -11.41 -2.13 16.84
CA SER A 545 -11.67 -3.50 17.28
C SER A 545 -13.00 -4.04 16.73
N SER A 546 -14.00 -3.18 16.52
CA SER A 546 -15.28 -3.57 15.92
C SER A 546 -15.18 -4.11 14.49
N GLN A 547 -14.16 -3.66 13.73
CA GLN A 547 -13.91 -4.03 12.34
C GLN A 547 -12.95 -5.21 12.19
N VAL A 548 -12.13 -5.49 13.22
CA VAL A 548 -11.07 -6.50 13.16
C VAL A 548 -11.43 -7.76 13.96
N VAL A 549 -12.06 -7.60 15.12
CA VAL A 549 -12.30 -8.68 16.08
C VAL A 549 -13.51 -9.52 15.66
N GLY A 550 -13.28 -10.80 15.39
CA GLY A 550 -14.32 -11.82 15.26
C GLY A 550 -14.36 -12.79 16.44
N ARG A 551 -15.12 -13.87 16.26
CA ARG A 551 -15.51 -14.80 17.32
C ARG A 551 -14.43 -15.81 17.70
N GLY A 552 -13.37 -15.95 16.92
CA GLY A 552 -12.29 -16.92 17.13
C GLY A 552 -12.84 -18.33 17.38
N THR A 553 -12.63 -18.82 18.60
CA THR A 553 -13.08 -20.14 19.08
C THR A 553 -14.61 -20.31 19.14
N GLY A 554 -15.39 -19.31 18.75
CA GLY A 554 -16.86 -19.37 18.68
C GLY A 554 -17.55 -18.73 19.87
N VAL A 555 -16.98 -17.67 20.43
CA VAL A 555 -17.60 -16.94 21.56
C VAL A 555 -18.96 -16.35 21.18
N ASP A 556 -19.83 -16.23 22.18
CA ASP A 556 -21.14 -15.58 22.07
C ASP A 556 -21.02 -14.04 21.93
N ASP A 557 -22.15 -13.34 21.88
CA ASP A 557 -22.18 -11.89 21.67
C ASP A 557 -21.53 -11.12 22.82
N GLU A 558 -21.71 -11.59 24.05
CA GLU A 558 -21.06 -11.00 25.23
C GLU A 558 -19.55 -11.26 25.22
N GLY A 559 -19.12 -12.46 24.82
CA GLY A 559 -17.70 -12.78 24.62
C GLY A 559 -17.06 -11.93 23.52
N LEU A 560 -17.77 -11.69 22.41
CA LEU A 560 -17.29 -10.82 21.33
C LEU A 560 -17.14 -9.36 21.82
N LYS A 561 -18.14 -8.87 22.57
CA LYS A 561 -18.09 -7.53 23.18
C LYS A 561 -16.92 -7.40 24.14
N ARG A 562 -16.75 -8.35 25.06
CA ARG A 562 -15.63 -8.40 26.00
C ARG A 562 -14.28 -8.38 25.27
N LYS A 563 -14.13 -9.18 24.22
CA LYS A 563 -12.90 -9.25 23.42
C LYS A 563 -12.55 -7.89 22.79
N ARG A 564 -13.54 -7.16 22.27
CA ARG A 564 -13.35 -5.79 21.75
C ARG A 564 -12.89 -4.82 22.84
N GLU A 565 -13.55 -4.84 23.99
CA GLU A 565 -13.19 -3.99 25.14
C GLU A 565 -11.77 -4.25 25.66
N VAL A 566 -11.38 -5.53 25.74
CA VAL A 566 -10.03 -5.98 26.11
C VAL A 566 -8.99 -5.43 25.14
N ILE A 567 -9.23 -5.56 23.83
CA ILE A 567 -8.30 -5.08 22.79
C ILE A 567 -8.21 -3.55 22.80
N ASP A 568 -9.33 -2.85 22.90
CA ASP A 568 -9.33 -1.38 22.97
C ASP A 568 -8.59 -0.88 24.21
N ARG A 569 -8.72 -1.57 25.35
CA ARG A 569 -7.98 -1.25 26.58
C ARG A 569 -6.47 -1.47 26.39
N ALA A 570 -6.06 -2.58 25.79
CA ALA A 570 -4.67 -2.86 25.50
C ALA A 570 -4.04 -1.81 24.58
N LEU A 571 -4.72 -1.46 23.49
CA LEU A 571 -4.24 -0.44 22.54
C LEU A 571 -4.08 0.94 23.20
N ARG A 572 -5.03 1.33 24.06
CA ARG A 572 -4.94 2.60 24.83
C ARG A 572 -3.78 2.62 25.82
N LEU A 573 -3.55 1.50 26.51
CA LEU A 573 -2.46 1.35 27.48
C LEU A 573 -1.09 1.44 26.80
N HIS A 574 -0.92 0.71 25.71
CA HIS A 574 0.38 0.45 25.11
C HIS A 574 0.79 1.44 24.03
N ARG A 575 -0.18 1.98 23.28
CA ARG A 575 0.01 2.89 22.14
C ARG A 575 1.21 2.48 21.26
N PRO A 576 1.27 1.21 20.80
CA PRO A 576 2.43 0.74 20.04
C PRO A 576 2.55 1.48 18.71
N SER A 577 3.77 1.68 18.24
CA SER A 577 4.00 2.21 16.88
C SER A 577 3.51 1.20 15.84
N PRO A 578 2.72 1.62 14.82
CA PRO A 578 2.21 0.72 13.78
C PRO A 578 3.31 0.10 12.91
N ASP A 579 4.47 0.76 12.80
CA ASP A 579 5.55 0.35 11.89
C ASP A 579 6.66 -0.44 12.62
N ASN A 580 6.54 -0.63 13.94
CA ASN A 580 7.56 -1.31 14.74
C ASN A 580 7.12 -2.73 15.13
N GLY A 581 7.47 -3.71 14.30
CA GLY A 581 7.12 -5.11 14.52
C GLY A 581 7.60 -5.70 15.85
N LEU A 582 8.81 -5.33 16.30
CA LEU A 582 9.35 -5.81 17.58
C LEU A 582 8.57 -5.25 18.78
N GLU A 583 8.24 -3.95 18.73
CA GLU A 583 7.43 -3.30 19.78
C GLU A 583 6.02 -3.89 19.83
N LEU A 584 5.40 -4.13 18.67
CA LEU A 584 4.08 -4.75 18.58
C LEU A 584 4.07 -6.15 19.21
N LEU A 585 5.08 -6.99 18.93
CA LEU A 585 5.23 -8.29 19.58
C LEU A 585 5.41 -8.18 21.09
N THR A 586 6.32 -7.29 21.51
CA THR A 586 6.64 -7.09 22.92
C THR A 586 5.40 -6.69 23.71
N LYS A 587 4.59 -5.78 23.17
CA LYS A 587 3.43 -5.22 23.87
C LYS A 587 2.18 -6.09 23.74
N LEU A 588 1.89 -6.65 22.57
CA LEU A 588 0.60 -7.27 22.23
C LEU A 588 0.68 -8.70 21.69
N GLY A 589 1.88 -9.27 21.56
CA GLY A 589 2.10 -10.52 20.84
C GLY A 589 1.97 -11.81 21.66
N GLY A 590 2.40 -12.91 21.03
CA GLY A 590 2.55 -14.25 21.59
C GLY A 590 3.92 -14.81 21.22
N TYR A 591 4.47 -15.71 22.04
CA TYR A 591 5.75 -16.36 21.72
C TYR A 591 5.67 -17.15 20.42
N GLU A 592 4.52 -17.75 20.12
CA GLU A 592 4.28 -18.45 18.87
C GLU A 592 4.12 -17.52 17.66
N LEU A 593 3.52 -16.32 17.84
CA LEU A 593 3.50 -15.31 16.77
C LEU A 593 4.92 -14.81 16.44
N ALA A 594 5.73 -14.57 17.47
CA ALA A 594 7.13 -14.20 17.30
C ALA A 594 7.95 -15.32 16.66
N GLY A 595 7.70 -16.58 17.05
CA GLY A 595 8.29 -17.76 16.45
C GLY A 595 7.95 -17.91 14.97
N ILE A 596 6.68 -17.74 14.60
CA ILE A 596 6.27 -17.72 13.18
C ILE A 596 7.00 -16.60 12.44
N ALA A 597 7.04 -15.38 12.99
CA ALA A 597 7.72 -14.26 12.33
C ALA A 597 9.20 -14.56 12.04
N GLY A 598 9.93 -15.13 13.01
CA GLY A 598 11.31 -15.57 12.81
C GLY A 598 11.45 -16.69 11.78
N ALA A 599 10.55 -17.67 11.79
CA ALA A 599 10.54 -18.75 10.81
C ALA A 599 10.24 -18.27 9.38
N VAL A 600 9.38 -17.25 9.23
CA VAL A 600 9.11 -16.60 7.93
C VAL A 600 10.38 -15.94 7.38
N ILE A 601 11.07 -15.14 8.19
CA ILE A 601 12.33 -14.47 7.79
C ILE A 601 13.38 -15.51 7.41
N ALA A 602 13.54 -16.56 8.24
CA ALA A 602 14.48 -17.64 7.98
C ALA A 602 14.16 -18.45 6.72
N ALA A 603 12.88 -18.69 6.44
CA ALA A 603 12.46 -19.38 5.22
C ALA A 603 12.74 -18.54 3.98
N ALA A 604 12.43 -17.24 4.03
CA ALA A 604 12.71 -16.31 2.95
C ALA A 604 14.23 -16.20 2.67
N SER A 605 15.08 -16.20 3.70
CA SER A 605 16.55 -16.16 3.51
C SER A 605 17.11 -17.41 2.81
N LYS A 606 16.38 -18.52 2.85
CA LYS A 606 16.70 -19.75 2.11
C LYS A 606 15.91 -19.91 0.80
N GLY A 607 15.28 -18.83 0.32
CA GLY A 607 14.53 -18.83 -0.93
C GLY A 607 13.30 -19.75 -0.91
N CYS A 608 12.76 -20.04 0.27
CA CYS A 608 11.59 -20.90 0.41
C CYS A 608 10.30 -20.09 0.25
N CYS A 609 9.33 -20.64 -0.48
CA CYS A 609 7.97 -20.11 -0.49
C CYS A 609 7.33 -20.36 0.89
N VAL A 610 6.65 -19.35 1.44
CA VAL A 610 6.04 -19.41 2.77
C VAL A 610 4.53 -19.27 2.63
N VAL A 611 3.79 -20.26 3.12
CA VAL A 611 2.33 -20.26 3.08
C VAL A 611 1.78 -19.93 4.47
N LEU A 612 1.13 -18.77 4.58
CA LEU A 612 0.38 -18.38 5.77
C LEU A 612 -0.98 -19.09 5.78
N ASP A 613 -1.49 -19.41 6.96
CA ASP A 613 -2.77 -20.07 7.17
C ASP A 613 -3.93 -19.06 7.33
N GLY A 614 -4.51 -18.96 8.53
CA GLY A 614 -5.56 -18.00 8.86
C GLY A 614 -5.05 -16.70 9.50
N ILE A 615 -5.93 -16.01 10.25
CA ILE A 615 -5.65 -14.68 10.81
C ILE A 615 -4.40 -14.61 11.69
N ILE A 616 -4.10 -15.64 12.49
CA ILE A 616 -3.01 -15.59 13.47
C ILE A 616 -1.64 -15.67 12.77
N SER A 617 -1.44 -16.66 11.90
CA SER A 617 -0.23 -16.73 11.07
C SER A 617 -0.12 -15.52 10.13
N THR A 618 -1.25 -14.95 9.69
CA THR A 618 -1.25 -13.70 8.91
C THR A 618 -0.76 -12.51 9.74
N ALA A 619 -1.17 -12.39 11.00
CA ALA A 619 -0.65 -11.37 11.91
C ALA A 619 0.84 -11.56 12.19
N ALA A 620 1.31 -12.80 12.36
CA ALA A 620 2.73 -13.09 12.50
C ALA A 620 3.52 -12.80 11.22
N GLY A 621 2.97 -13.11 10.04
CA GLY A 621 3.54 -12.74 8.75
C GLY A 621 3.60 -11.22 8.56
N LEU A 622 2.60 -10.49 9.04
CA LEU A 622 2.60 -9.03 9.07
C LEU A 622 3.73 -8.49 9.95
N ILE A 623 3.96 -9.08 11.12
CA ILE A 623 5.13 -8.75 11.96
C ILE A 623 6.44 -9.02 11.21
N ALA A 624 6.58 -10.19 10.56
CA ALA A 624 7.77 -10.51 9.77
C ALA A 624 8.00 -9.50 8.65
N TYR A 625 6.93 -9.06 7.97
CA TYR A 625 6.98 -8.04 6.93
C TYR A 625 7.39 -6.67 7.48
N LEU A 626 6.89 -6.26 8.65
CA LEU A 626 7.31 -5.00 9.29
C LEU A 626 8.79 -5.03 9.71
N ILE A 627 9.30 -6.20 10.12
CA ILE A 627 10.71 -6.37 10.48
C ILE A 627 11.60 -6.47 9.23
N CYS A 628 11.15 -7.18 8.20
CA CYS A 628 11.88 -7.46 6.98
C CYS A 628 10.94 -7.40 5.77
N PRO A 629 10.75 -6.23 5.14
CA PRO A 629 9.80 -6.08 4.03
C PRO A 629 10.08 -7.01 2.84
N ALA A 630 11.35 -7.39 2.63
CA ALA A 630 11.78 -8.28 1.55
C ALA A 630 11.12 -9.68 1.60
N VAL A 631 10.56 -10.11 2.75
CA VAL A 631 9.83 -11.38 2.83
C VAL A 631 8.56 -11.41 1.98
N GLN A 632 8.00 -10.24 1.62
CA GLN A 632 6.72 -10.12 0.90
C GLN A 632 6.64 -11.03 -0.34
N GLY A 633 7.69 -11.06 -1.16
CA GLY A 633 7.71 -11.84 -2.41
C GLY A 633 7.66 -13.36 -2.20
N TYR A 634 8.02 -13.82 -1.00
CA TYR A 634 8.01 -15.24 -0.63
C TYR A 634 6.68 -15.68 -0.01
N LEU A 635 5.84 -14.73 0.42
CA LEU A 635 4.60 -15.02 1.12
C LEU A 635 3.47 -15.41 0.15
N VAL A 636 2.73 -16.45 0.53
CA VAL A 636 1.47 -16.88 -0.07
C VAL A 636 0.43 -16.92 1.03
N ALA A 637 -0.70 -16.24 0.83
CA ALA A 637 -1.80 -16.27 1.77
C ALA A 637 -2.68 -17.50 1.50
N GLY A 638 -2.76 -18.43 2.45
CA GLY A 638 -3.42 -19.72 2.28
C GLY A 638 -4.93 -19.59 2.06
N HIS A 639 -5.68 -19.42 3.14
CA HIS A 639 -7.13 -19.31 3.06
C HIS A 639 -7.66 -17.97 3.58
N ARG A 640 -8.81 -17.57 3.04
CA ARG A 640 -9.61 -16.49 3.57
C ARG A 640 -10.25 -16.96 4.86
N SER A 641 -9.83 -16.38 5.95
CA SER A 641 -10.42 -16.56 7.26
C SER A 641 -11.74 -15.81 7.32
N VAL A 642 -12.70 -16.40 8.04
CA VAL A 642 -13.96 -15.74 8.41
C VAL A 642 -13.73 -14.53 9.34
N GLU A 643 -12.55 -14.44 9.94
CA GLU A 643 -12.14 -13.31 10.77
C GLU A 643 -11.80 -12.10 9.89
N GLN A 644 -12.66 -11.09 9.92
CA GLN A 644 -12.58 -9.90 9.04
C GLN A 644 -11.23 -9.18 9.12
N GLY A 645 -10.59 -9.21 10.29
CA GLY A 645 -9.26 -8.64 10.52
C GLY A 645 -8.17 -9.14 9.57
N GLN A 646 -8.24 -10.40 9.12
CA GLN A 646 -7.21 -10.95 8.24
C GLN A 646 -7.10 -10.15 6.93
N GLN A 647 -8.21 -9.69 6.37
CA GLN A 647 -8.22 -8.94 5.11
C GLN A 647 -7.47 -7.61 5.22
N ALA A 648 -7.52 -6.96 6.39
CA ALA A 648 -6.76 -5.74 6.64
C ALA A 648 -5.24 -6.01 6.63
N ALA A 649 -4.81 -7.11 7.27
CA ALA A 649 -3.41 -7.52 7.30
C ALA A 649 -2.90 -7.94 5.91
N LEU A 650 -3.67 -8.75 5.17
CA LEU A 650 -3.34 -9.16 3.81
C LEU A 650 -3.22 -7.96 2.87
N LYS A 651 -4.15 -7.01 2.96
CA LYS A 651 -4.11 -5.77 2.19
C LYS A 651 -2.86 -4.94 2.50
N HIS A 652 -2.45 -4.87 3.77
CA HIS A 652 -1.24 -4.14 4.17
C HIS A 652 0.02 -4.75 3.54
N MET A 653 0.11 -6.08 3.46
CA MET A 653 1.22 -6.79 2.80
C MET A 653 1.07 -6.94 1.28
N GLY A 654 -0.02 -6.44 0.67
CA GLY A 654 -0.28 -6.63 -0.76
C GLY A 654 -0.56 -8.09 -1.17
N LEU A 655 -1.05 -8.91 -0.24
CA LEU A 655 -1.36 -10.32 -0.46
C LEU A 655 -2.87 -10.53 -0.68
N THR A 656 -3.23 -11.68 -1.25
CA THR A 656 -4.64 -12.09 -1.37
C THR A 656 -4.75 -13.59 -1.17
N ALA A 657 -5.69 -14.01 -0.31
CA ALA A 657 -5.88 -15.42 0.04
C ALA A 657 -6.26 -16.30 -1.16
N ILE A 658 -5.63 -17.45 -1.31
CA ILE A 658 -5.83 -18.36 -2.45
C ILE A 658 -7.15 -19.13 -2.36
N ILE A 659 -7.53 -19.56 -1.16
CA ILE A 659 -8.65 -20.46 -0.93
C ILE A 659 -9.75 -19.76 -0.12
N ASP A 660 -11.02 -20.00 -0.43
CA ASP A 660 -12.17 -19.52 0.36
C ASP A 660 -13.09 -20.72 0.68
N LEU A 661 -12.98 -21.25 1.91
CA LEU A 661 -13.67 -22.46 2.38
C LEU A 661 -14.37 -22.25 3.74
N ASP A 662 -14.54 -20.99 4.16
CA ASP A 662 -15.07 -20.63 5.49
C ASP A 662 -14.29 -21.26 6.66
N PHE A 663 -12.99 -21.50 6.46
CA PHE A 663 -12.11 -22.08 7.47
C PHE A 663 -11.84 -21.11 8.62
N ARG A 664 -11.75 -21.67 9.82
CA ARG A 664 -11.47 -20.94 11.07
C ARG A 664 -10.83 -21.80 12.17
N LEU A 665 -10.29 -22.97 11.79
CA LEU A 665 -9.66 -23.89 12.74
C LEU A 665 -8.27 -23.40 13.16
N GLY A 666 -7.47 -22.89 12.20
CA GLY A 666 -6.06 -22.60 12.41
C GLY A 666 -5.20 -23.85 12.18
N GLU A 667 -4.17 -24.01 13.01
CA GLU A 667 -3.25 -25.16 13.00
C GLU A 667 -2.41 -25.31 11.71
N GLY A 668 -2.53 -24.40 10.73
CA GLY A 668 -1.87 -24.56 9.43
C GLY A 668 -2.74 -25.29 8.38
N THR A 669 -4.01 -25.52 8.65
CA THR A 669 -4.85 -26.39 7.80
C THR A 669 -5.12 -25.82 6.41
N GLY A 670 -5.41 -24.53 6.28
CA GLY A 670 -5.51 -23.86 4.98
C GLY A 670 -4.15 -23.66 4.30
N ALA A 671 -3.07 -23.51 5.07
CA ALA A 671 -1.72 -23.54 4.52
C ALA A 671 -1.40 -24.89 3.86
N ALA A 672 -1.71 -26.02 4.52
CA ALA A 672 -1.47 -27.36 3.99
C ALA A 672 -2.17 -27.60 2.63
N ILE A 673 -3.44 -27.17 2.49
CA ILE A 673 -4.17 -27.29 1.22
C ILE A 673 -3.52 -26.40 0.15
N THR A 674 -3.18 -25.17 0.51
CA THR A 674 -2.58 -24.20 -0.42
C THR A 674 -1.20 -24.65 -0.90
N MET A 675 -0.38 -25.24 -0.03
CA MET A 675 0.90 -25.83 -0.42
C MET A 675 0.74 -26.90 -1.51
N ASN A 676 -0.32 -27.72 -1.43
CA ASN A 676 -0.60 -28.71 -2.45
C ASN A 676 -1.12 -28.08 -3.76
N LEU A 677 -1.81 -26.94 -3.67
CA LEU A 677 -2.20 -26.16 -4.85
C LEU A 677 -1.00 -25.48 -5.53
N VAL A 678 0.01 -25.07 -4.75
CA VAL A 678 1.29 -24.56 -5.27
C VAL A 678 2.06 -25.67 -6.00
N ASP A 679 2.10 -26.88 -5.45
CA ASP A 679 2.66 -28.06 -6.14
C ASP A 679 1.95 -28.32 -7.48
N LEU A 680 0.61 -28.29 -7.48
CA LEU A 680 -0.20 -28.37 -8.71
C LEU A 680 0.14 -27.25 -9.71
N ALA A 681 0.33 -26.01 -9.26
CA ALA A 681 0.71 -24.88 -10.11
C ALA A 681 2.08 -25.12 -10.78
N CYS A 682 3.06 -25.58 -10.01
CA CYS A 682 4.38 -25.95 -10.53
C CYS A 682 4.28 -27.08 -11.57
N ARG A 683 3.49 -28.14 -11.29
CA ARG A 683 3.23 -29.23 -12.24
C ARG A 683 2.56 -28.74 -13.51
N THR A 684 1.58 -27.85 -13.40
CA THR A 684 0.90 -27.24 -14.55
C THR A 684 1.88 -26.53 -15.47
N MET A 685 2.82 -25.74 -14.91
CA MET A 685 3.86 -25.06 -15.68
C MET A 685 4.78 -26.04 -16.43
N ARG A 686 5.14 -27.16 -15.79
CA ARG A 686 6.11 -28.13 -16.33
C ARG A 686 5.49 -29.15 -17.29
N GLU A 687 4.30 -29.65 -16.98
CA GLU A 687 3.74 -30.90 -17.54
C GLU A 687 2.59 -30.65 -18.53
N MET A 688 1.88 -29.53 -18.41
CA MET A 688 0.85 -29.19 -19.40
C MET A 688 1.51 -28.88 -20.74
N ALA A 689 0.99 -29.43 -21.84
CA ALA A 689 1.50 -29.15 -23.17
C ALA A 689 1.25 -27.68 -23.58
N SER A 690 2.09 -27.14 -24.45
CA SER A 690 1.80 -25.92 -25.20
C SER A 690 0.87 -26.21 -26.38
N PHE A 691 0.26 -25.16 -26.96
CA PHE A 691 -0.50 -25.28 -28.20
C PHE A 691 0.30 -25.95 -29.32
N GLU A 692 1.58 -25.59 -29.45
CA GLU A 692 2.52 -26.17 -30.42
C GLU A 692 2.77 -27.65 -30.15
N GLU A 693 3.11 -28.01 -28.90
CA GLU A 693 3.37 -29.41 -28.50
C GLU A 693 2.14 -30.30 -28.69
N ALA A 694 0.94 -29.75 -28.49
CA ALA A 694 -0.33 -30.46 -28.62
C ALA A 694 -0.87 -30.49 -30.06
N GLY A 695 -0.28 -29.74 -30.99
CA GLY A 695 -0.79 -29.59 -32.36
C GLY A 695 -2.19 -28.93 -32.43
N VAL A 696 -2.51 -28.07 -31.47
CA VAL A 696 -3.80 -27.36 -31.40
C VAL A 696 -3.61 -25.96 -31.98
N ASP A 697 -4.52 -25.55 -32.87
CA ASP A 697 -4.51 -24.19 -33.45
C ASP A 697 -4.61 -23.15 -32.32
N SER A 698 -3.68 -22.21 -32.28
CA SER A 698 -3.65 -21.15 -31.28
C SER A 698 -4.83 -20.21 -31.41
N GLY A 699 -5.54 -20.19 -32.56
CA GLY A 699 -6.51 -19.14 -32.88
C GLY A 699 -5.84 -17.75 -32.90
N ASN A 700 -6.60 -16.69 -33.21
CA ASN A 700 -6.11 -15.31 -33.08
C ASN A 700 -6.12 -14.88 -31.59
N ILE A 701 -5.38 -15.58 -30.73
CA ILE A 701 -5.22 -15.29 -29.29
C ILE A 701 -3.93 -14.50 -29.06
#